data_AF-A0A7S4RMA4-F1
#
_entry.id   AF-A0A7S4RMA4-F1
#
_cell.length_a   1.000
_cell.length_b   1.000
_cell.length_c   1.000
_cell.angle_alpha   90.00
_cell.angle_beta   90.00
_cell.angle_gamma   90.00
#
_symmetry.space_group_name_H-M   'P 1'
#
loop_
_entity.id
_entity.type
_entity.pdbx_description
1 polymer ?
#
loop_
_entity_poly.entity_id
_entity_poly.type
_entity_poly.pdbx_seq_one_letter_code
_entity_poly.pdbx_strand_id
1 'polypeptide(L)'
;IDRHYGAIADKAVKLKPFELSVAPEAQVEFERAFNLSWEAALQQGMVFNAVDAAQALNISEEELGRKWSALNKGIDMVKFGGGFYCGLIEGIFVINGFYMSMRSKFTEPGQAIHYMETEWEPRYLSWQNFRGRILGATDPMAADQGSLRNVIFQEWNNLGLAKCPDTGDNGIHASASPFEAMVERMNWLGVTIADDHFGKAILAAGVPLQTIEYWCTNPEVVCDGVRQPIFDLLEDLDAKACLQKMVVVASMQEATPEAAASGGLEFEKRLADLEVSHACETHAAFTFIKPHAVNETVRSFMKDHLASNCISLVGEGQISAEEIEQHQLIDRHYGAIAEKAVTLRPEELVVQPEAKEEFHRMFGITWDSAVQQGLVFNAVDACAKLGISTEEELSARWSSLTRGVDLVKFGGGFYCGKISNFFVINGFYLDMRAKFTSPGRSIYYMETEWDPKYLSWQDFRSKVLGATDPQTAEGGSLRSVISESWENLGLPAPPDTSDNGVHASASPFEALAERINWLGVAVSDDFFGKALLAAGVPLATIRFWCTNPDVVFDGRRQSLFDLLEDLDIRECLQKALAIACDEQNLGSENEVAPFVGVEQATIPEKRLSDLEISNACKTHTAFTFIKPHAGNDTVINYVRDHLAAHGIHCVSQARISAEEIDQHQLIDKHYGAIADKAMRLKPVELPVSASAQLEFQMTFNLPWEVAVQQGLVFNAIDAVHQLGITPEDLAATWSQLVRGRDMIKFGGGFYCGKIGNIFVINGFYMAMRGKFTAPGSSVHYIEAEWDPKRLSWQTFRSKIVGATDPMAAEQHSLRRVLFDEWSAFGLPSCPDTGDNGIHASASPFEALAERINWMGANVADDPFGKAILAANVSQSTVEYWLTNPEIVFEGERHALFDLLEDLDARQCLQRMLALAGDPENTASAQTDQPVLPEKRLADLEVSRACKTHSAFVFIKPHAVNNRVAALVSDHLAANRISVLSEGLIPAEEIDQHGLVDKHYGAIADRAMRLKPEELNIPPEAQADFLRAFGLPWTAAIQQGLVFNAADALARLGITEEDLNSRWAALRKGVDLLKFGGGFYCGKVGSAYIINGFYMGMRAKFTAPGTAIQYL
;
A
#
# COMPACT_ATOMS: atom_id res chain seq x y z
N ILE A 1 4.26 19.27 27.57
CA ILE A 1 3.55 20.54 27.23
C ILE A 1 4.36 21.48 26.35
N ASP A 2 5.64 21.76 26.66
CA ASP A 2 6.49 22.62 25.85
C ASP A 2 6.76 22.05 24.44
N ARG A 3 6.85 20.72 24.28
CA ARG A 3 6.96 20.06 22.94
C ARG A 3 5.71 20.24 22.11
N HIS A 4 4.58 20.03 22.78
CA HIS A 4 3.25 20.11 22.23
C HIS A 4 2.93 21.54 21.77
N TYR A 5 3.35 22.55 22.54
CA TYR A 5 3.24 23.95 22.14
C TYR A 5 4.55 24.51 21.59
N GLY A 6 5.41 23.70 20.96
CA GLY A 6 6.80 24.04 20.61
C GLY A 6 6.98 25.40 19.93
N ALA A 7 6.16 25.72 18.92
CA ALA A 7 6.24 27.01 18.24
C ALA A 7 5.84 28.20 19.13
N ILE A 8 4.86 28.02 20.03
CA ILE A 8 4.42 29.04 20.99
C ILE A 8 5.47 29.19 22.08
N ALA A 9 5.99 28.07 22.59
CA ALA A 9 7.03 27.95 23.58
C ALA A 9 8.30 28.65 23.12
N ASP A 10 8.79 28.32 21.93
CA ASP A 10 10.04 28.87 21.40
C ASP A 10 9.97 30.39 21.26
N LYS A 11 8.85 30.92 20.77
CA LYS A 11 8.61 32.38 20.68
C LYS A 11 8.47 33.04 22.05
N ALA A 12 7.95 32.33 23.05
CA ALA A 12 7.77 32.84 24.41
C ALA A 12 9.03 32.76 25.29
N VAL A 13 9.90 31.77 25.07
CA VAL A 13 10.98 31.45 26.03
C VAL A 13 12.37 31.30 25.40
N LYS A 14 12.49 31.03 24.07
CA LYS A 14 13.78 30.72 23.43
C LYS A 14 14.26 31.80 22.47
N LEU A 15 13.42 32.21 21.52
CA LEU A 15 13.75 33.13 20.44
C LEU A 15 13.86 34.56 20.97
N LYS A 16 14.88 35.28 20.50
CA LYS A 16 15.01 36.72 20.74
C LYS A 16 14.17 37.50 19.73
N PRO A 17 13.79 38.75 20.05
CA PRO A 17 12.92 39.56 19.21
C PRO A 17 13.33 39.67 17.74
N PHE A 18 14.63 39.76 17.46
CA PHE A 18 15.16 39.85 16.09
C PHE A 18 15.19 38.50 15.35
N GLU A 19 15.02 37.38 16.05
CA GLU A 19 14.94 36.03 15.48
C GLU A 19 13.49 35.65 15.11
N LEU A 20 12.50 36.52 15.41
CA LEU A 20 11.09 36.28 15.13
C LEU A 20 10.74 36.61 13.67
N SER A 21 10.32 35.60 12.92
CA SER A 21 9.73 35.77 11.59
C SER A 21 8.28 36.26 11.74
N VAL A 22 7.98 37.49 11.30
CA VAL A 22 6.63 38.07 11.29
C VAL A 22 6.23 38.35 9.86
N ALA A 23 5.13 37.76 9.41
CA ALA A 23 4.62 37.93 8.04
C ALA A 23 4.30 39.40 7.71
N PRO A 24 4.49 39.87 6.46
CA PRO A 24 4.24 41.26 6.08
C PRO A 24 2.84 41.77 6.48
N GLU A 25 1.82 40.93 6.33
CA GLU A 25 0.43 41.27 6.68
C GLU A 25 0.27 41.48 8.19
N ALA A 26 0.95 40.66 9.00
CA ALA A 26 0.95 40.79 10.45
C ALA A 26 1.73 42.02 10.93
N GLN A 27 2.78 42.43 10.21
CA GLN A 27 3.48 43.70 10.47
C GLN A 27 2.58 44.91 10.19
N VAL A 28 1.78 44.85 9.12
CA VAL A 28 0.77 45.88 8.81
C VAL A 28 -0.29 45.96 9.91
N GLU A 29 -0.75 44.82 10.43
CA GLU A 29 -1.71 44.79 11.52
C GLU A 29 -1.10 45.33 12.83
N PHE A 30 0.16 44.99 13.12
CA PHE A 30 0.93 45.55 14.24
C PHE A 30 1.01 47.08 14.15
N GLU A 31 1.42 47.60 13.00
CA GLU A 31 1.56 49.05 12.78
C GLU A 31 0.21 49.76 12.91
N ARG A 32 -0.87 49.14 12.40
CA ARG A 32 -2.24 49.67 12.57
C ARG A 32 -2.66 49.71 14.04
N ALA A 33 -2.38 48.67 14.81
CA ALA A 33 -2.82 48.55 16.20
C ALA A 33 -2.03 49.47 17.14
N PHE A 34 -0.71 49.60 16.93
CA PHE A 34 0.19 50.27 17.87
C PHE A 34 0.76 51.60 17.37
N ASN A 35 0.45 51.98 16.13
CA ASN A 35 0.97 53.19 15.48
C ASN A 35 2.51 53.29 15.55
N LEU A 36 3.17 52.14 15.39
CA LEU A 36 4.61 51.95 15.41
C LEU A 36 4.96 50.78 14.50
N SER A 37 5.90 50.94 13.58
CA SER A 37 6.31 49.83 12.71
C SER A 37 7.04 48.74 13.49
N TRP A 38 6.95 47.49 13.02
CA TRP A 38 7.61 46.35 13.65
C TRP A 38 9.14 46.55 13.72
N GLU A 39 9.79 47.03 12.65
CA GLU A 39 11.23 47.32 12.71
C GLU A 39 11.57 48.44 13.69
N ALA A 40 10.73 49.46 13.82
CA ALA A 40 10.98 50.54 14.78
C ALA A 40 10.88 50.05 16.22
N ALA A 41 9.92 49.17 16.54
CA ALA A 41 9.79 48.55 17.85
C ALA A 41 11.02 47.69 18.20
N LEU A 42 11.54 46.92 17.23
CA LEU A 42 12.76 46.13 17.39
C LEU A 42 13.99 47.02 17.60
N GLN A 43 14.16 48.08 16.78
CA GLN A 43 15.29 49.01 16.89
C GLN A 43 15.30 49.78 18.21
N GLN A 44 14.13 50.09 18.75
CA GLN A 44 13.97 50.75 20.05
C GLN A 44 14.14 49.78 21.24
N GLY A 45 14.33 48.47 20.99
CA GLY A 45 14.49 47.47 22.04
C GLY A 45 13.24 47.26 22.89
N MET A 46 12.05 47.52 22.31
CA MET A 46 10.77 47.46 23.03
C MET A 46 10.11 46.09 22.99
N VAL A 47 10.63 45.15 22.18
CA VAL A 47 10.04 43.83 21.98
C VAL A 47 10.77 42.80 22.84
N PHE A 48 10.03 41.92 23.51
CA PHE A 48 10.54 40.91 24.43
C PHE A 48 9.75 39.61 24.25
N ASN A 49 10.43 38.47 24.41
CA ASN A 49 9.72 37.22 24.68
C ASN A 49 9.18 37.23 26.13
N ALA A 50 8.27 36.32 26.47
CA ALA A 50 7.61 36.30 27.77
C ALA A 50 8.59 36.23 28.96
N VAL A 51 9.66 35.43 28.86
CA VAL A 51 10.67 35.28 29.93
C VAL A 51 11.47 36.57 30.11
N ASP A 52 11.96 37.15 29.02
CA ASP A 52 12.72 38.39 29.05
C ASP A 52 11.83 39.57 29.50
N ALA A 53 10.54 39.57 29.14
CA ALA A 53 9.57 40.58 29.56
C ALA A 53 9.31 40.52 31.06
N ALA A 54 9.10 39.32 31.63
CA ALA A 54 8.95 39.15 33.07
C ALA A 54 10.19 39.66 33.82
N GLN A 55 11.38 39.37 33.30
CA GLN A 55 12.64 39.86 33.86
C GLN A 55 12.80 41.38 33.73
N ALA A 56 12.48 41.96 32.57
CA ALA A 56 12.59 43.39 32.31
C ALA A 56 11.60 44.23 33.15
N LEU A 57 10.40 43.70 33.39
CA LEU A 57 9.37 44.30 34.23
C LEU A 57 9.56 43.99 35.73
N ASN A 58 10.48 43.07 36.07
CA ASN A 58 10.71 42.57 37.43
C ASN A 58 9.41 42.06 38.10
N ILE A 59 8.65 41.25 37.36
CA ILE A 59 7.40 40.62 37.82
C ILE A 59 7.48 39.10 37.70
N SER A 60 6.66 38.39 38.45
CA SER A 60 6.57 36.92 38.32
C SER A 60 5.90 36.52 37.01
N GLU A 61 6.15 35.28 36.57
CA GLU A 61 5.49 34.68 35.41
C GLU A 61 3.95 34.68 35.54
N GLU A 62 3.46 34.45 36.76
CA GLU A 62 2.03 34.49 37.08
C GLU A 62 1.46 35.91 36.96
N GLU A 63 2.23 36.92 37.41
CA GLU A 63 1.82 38.31 37.31
C GLU A 63 1.86 38.83 35.87
N LEU A 64 2.85 38.40 35.07
CA LEU A 64 2.85 38.64 33.63
C LEU A 64 1.63 38.00 32.96
N GLY A 65 1.29 36.76 33.31
CA GLY A 65 0.09 36.07 32.83
C GLY A 65 -1.21 36.81 33.17
N ARG A 66 -1.33 37.32 34.41
CA ARG A 66 -2.48 38.16 34.84
C ARG A 66 -2.58 39.45 34.03
N LYS A 67 -1.47 40.14 33.79
CA LYS A 67 -1.44 41.36 32.96
C LYS A 67 -1.81 41.02 31.50
N TRP A 68 -1.36 39.89 30.99
CA TRP A 68 -1.70 39.42 29.65
C TRP A 68 -3.19 39.14 29.49
N SER A 69 -3.82 38.46 30.46
CA SER A 69 -5.26 38.13 30.41
C SER A 69 -6.17 39.36 30.43
N ALA A 70 -5.66 40.53 30.79
CA ALA A 70 -6.41 41.80 30.76
C ALA A 70 -6.37 42.51 29.40
N LEU A 71 -5.57 42.02 28.44
CA LEU A 71 -5.43 42.60 27.11
C LEU A 71 -6.65 42.30 26.22
N ASN A 72 -7.05 43.27 25.42
CA ASN A 72 -8.10 43.22 24.42
C ASN A 72 -7.52 43.06 23.00
N LYS A 73 -7.93 41.96 22.35
CA LYS A 73 -7.53 41.68 20.96
C LYS A 73 -7.96 42.81 20.01
N GLY A 74 -7.04 43.27 19.18
CA GLY A 74 -7.23 44.38 18.24
C GLY A 74 -7.05 45.78 18.83
N ILE A 75 -6.77 45.90 20.14
CA ILE A 75 -6.51 47.18 20.82
C ILE A 75 -5.07 47.20 21.35
N ASP A 76 -4.77 46.36 22.32
CA ASP A 76 -3.46 46.25 22.98
C ASP A 76 -2.82 44.87 22.77
N MET A 77 -3.43 44.02 21.92
CA MET A 77 -2.91 42.72 21.50
C MET A 77 -3.22 42.42 20.04
N VAL A 78 -2.23 41.97 19.27
CA VAL A 78 -2.35 41.55 17.87
C VAL A 78 -1.99 40.07 17.72
N LYS A 79 -2.71 39.35 16.84
CA LYS A 79 -2.39 37.96 16.48
C LYS A 79 -1.63 37.96 15.15
N PHE A 80 -0.40 37.47 15.15
CA PHE A 80 0.43 37.38 13.95
C PHE A 80 0.20 36.10 13.14
N GLY A 81 -0.30 35.03 13.76
CA GLY A 81 -0.49 33.73 13.11
C GLY A 81 -0.77 32.63 14.15
N GLY A 82 -0.82 31.36 13.74
CA GLY A 82 -1.08 30.20 14.61
C GLY A 82 -0.34 30.26 15.95
N GLY A 83 -1.06 30.47 17.05
CA GLY A 83 -0.47 30.54 18.40
C GLY A 83 0.51 31.70 18.65
N PHE A 84 0.67 32.65 17.73
CA PHE A 84 1.67 33.74 17.79
C PHE A 84 1.00 35.09 18.01
N TYR A 85 1.23 35.67 19.18
CA TYR A 85 0.59 36.90 19.65
C TYR A 85 1.62 37.89 20.17
N CYS A 86 1.33 39.19 19.98
CA CYS A 86 2.08 40.30 20.53
C CYS A 86 1.14 41.20 21.33
N GLY A 87 1.44 41.41 22.61
CA GLY A 87 0.67 42.25 23.52
C GLY A 87 1.49 43.42 24.08
N LEU A 88 0.89 44.59 24.23
CA LEU A 88 1.54 45.76 24.85
C LEU A 88 1.29 45.75 26.36
N ILE A 89 2.34 45.51 27.15
CA ILE A 89 2.29 45.48 28.60
C ILE A 89 3.28 46.52 29.14
N GLU A 90 2.79 47.50 29.90
CA GLU A 90 3.61 48.50 30.59
C GLU A 90 4.68 49.19 29.72
N GLY A 91 4.34 49.44 28.45
CA GLY A 91 5.19 50.14 27.50
C GLY A 91 6.18 49.25 26.74
N ILE A 92 6.14 47.92 26.92
CA ILE A 92 6.90 46.95 26.12
C ILE A 92 5.98 45.98 25.38
N PHE A 93 6.43 45.50 24.22
CA PHE A 93 5.75 44.48 23.44
C PHE A 93 6.21 43.11 23.89
N VAL A 94 5.27 42.31 24.39
CA VAL A 94 5.50 40.96 24.91
C VAL A 94 4.99 39.95 23.90
N ILE A 95 5.81 38.95 23.59
CA ILE A 95 5.42 37.83 22.73
C ILE A 95 4.93 36.67 23.58
N ASN A 96 3.71 36.20 23.28
CA ASN A 96 3.08 35.05 23.92
C ASN A 96 3.16 35.08 25.47
N GLY A 97 2.90 36.24 26.09
CA GLY A 97 3.04 36.43 27.55
C GLY A 97 2.11 35.56 28.41
N PHE A 98 1.09 34.93 27.83
CA PHE A 98 0.26 33.91 28.48
C PHE A 98 1.00 32.60 28.74
N TYR A 99 2.04 32.29 27.94
CA TYR A 99 2.62 30.96 27.83
C TYR A 99 3.11 30.40 29.18
N MET A 100 3.81 31.21 29.98
CA MET A 100 4.37 30.76 31.25
C MET A 100 3.27 30.38 32.25
N SER A 101 2.20 31.16 32.31
CA SER A 101 1.03 30.86 33.15
C SER A 101 0.19 29.68 32.62
N MET A 102 0.15 29.48 31.30
CA MET A 102 -0.49 28.31 30.70
C MET A 102 0.29 27.05 31.04
N ARG A 103 1.62 27.11 30.91
CA ARG A 103 2.54 26.02 31.17
C ARG A 103 2.48 25.54 32.62
N SER A 104 2.45 26.46 33.60
CA SER A 104 2.41 26.09 35.02
C SER A 104 1.21 25.20 35.37
N LYS A 105 0.06 25.42 34.74
CA LYS A 105 -1.16 24.62 34.94
C LYS A 105 -1.03 23.15 34.56
N PHE A 106 -0.03 22.78 33.76
CA PHE A 106 0.24 21.39 33.37
C PHE A 106 1.39 20.77 34.17
N THR A 107 2.22 21.59 34.81
CA THR A 107 3.46 21.15 35.46
C THR A 107 3.44 21.34 36.97
N GLU A 108 2.43 22.01 37.52
CA GLU A 108 2.23 22.14 38.96
C GLU A 108 1.96 20.77 39.58
N PRO A 109 2.47 20.50 40.80
CA PRO A 109 2.27 19.21 41.40
C PRO A 109 0.80 18.89 41.70
N GLY A 110 0.40 17.64 41.50
CA GLY A 110 -1.00 17.18 41.63
C GLY A 110 -1.87 17.46 40.40
N GLN A 111 -1.31 18.01 39.33
CA GLN A 111 -1.99 18.11 38.03
C GLN A 111 -1.78 16.82 37.22
N ALA A 112 -2.80 16.40 36.48
CA ALA A 112 -2.74 15.27 35.56
C ALA A 112 -3.50 15.62 34.27
N ILE A 113 -3.24 14.90 33.18
CA ILE A 113 -4.14 14.89 32.02
C ILE A 113 -4.83 13.52 31.94
N HIS A 114 -6.06 13.52 31.45
CA HIS A 114 -6.74 12.30 31.02
C HIS A 114 -6.74 12.28 29.50
N TYR A 115 -6.04 11.33 28.89
CA TYR A 115 -5.94 11.21 27.44
C TYR A 115 -6.90 10.16 26.88
N MET A 116 -7.24 10.31 25.61
CA MET A 116 -7.99 9.38 24.79
C MET A 116 -7.37 9.35 23.39
N GLU A 117 -7.01 8.18 22.89
CA GLU A 117 -6.82 7.98 21.45
C GLU A 117 -8.18 7.68 20.83
N THR A 118 -8.54 8.48 19.83
CA THR A 118 -9.83 8.34 19.16
C THR A 118 -9.66 7.93 17.71
N GLU A 119 -10.68 7.28 17.12
CA GLU A 119 -10.72 6.90 15.72
C GLU A 119 -12.13 7.05 15.12
N TRP A 120 -12.21 7.53 13.88
CA TRP A 120 -13.46 7.67 13.11
C TRP A 120 -13.20 7.68 11.60
N GLU A 121 -14.23 7.51 10.77
CA GLU A 121 -14.04 7.51 9.31
C GLU A 121 -14.18 8.92 8.69
N PRO A 122 -13.25 9.33 7.80
CA PRO A 122 -13.26 10.65 7.15
C PRO A 122 -14.55 10.93 6.36
N ARG A 123 -15.16 9.89 5.76
CA ARG A 123 -16.39 10.05 4.95
C ARG A 123 -17.59 10.55 5.75
N TYR A 124 -17.61 10.32 7.06
CA TYR A 124 -18.69 10.75 7.95
C TYR A 124 -18.36 12.04 8.70
N LEU A 125 -17.09 12.25 9.04
CA LEU A 125 -16.63 13.39 9.82
C LEU A 125 -15.22 13.81 9.41
N SER A 126 -15.11 14.95 8.73
CA SER A 126 -13.82 15.55 8.42
C SER A 126 -13.11 16.05 9.68
N TRP A 127 -11.78 16.17 9.61
CA TRP A 127 -10.96 16.65 10.72
C TRP A 127 -11.37 18.05 11.19
N GLN A 128 -11.65 18.94 10.23
CA GLN A 128 -12.16 20.28 10.49
C GLN A 128 -13.47 20.25 11.29
N ASN A 129 -14.41 19.35 10.94
CA ASN A 129 -15.69 19.24 11.64
C ASN A 129 -15.55 18.55 13.00
N PHE A 130 -14.62 17.62 13.15
CA PHE A 130 -14.26 17.06 14.46
C PHE A 130 -13.81 18.16 15.42
N ARG A 131 -12.87 19.02 15.01
CA ARG A 131 -12.41 20.15 15.85
C ARG A 131 -13.47 21.22 16.04
N GLY A 132 -14.14 21.62 14.95
CA GLY A 132 -15.06 22.74 14.94
C GLY A 132 -16.41 22.44 15.59
N ARG A 133 -17.03 21.32 15.22
CA ARG A 133 -18.41 20.99 15.62
C ARG A 133 -18.49 20.05 16.82
N ILE A 134 -17.62 19.04 16.88
CA ILE A 134 -17.64 18.06 17.97
C ILE A 134 -16.94 18.63 19.20
N LEU A 135 -15.72 19.15 19.04
CA LEU A 135 -15.01 19.78 20.15
C LEU A 135 -15.49 21.20 20.44
N GLY A 136 -15.76 21.99 19.40
CA GLY A 136 -16.16 23.39 19.56
C GLY A 136 -14.97 24.36 19.52
N ALA A 137 -15.24 25.65 19.32
CA ALA A 137 -14.22 26.68 19.28
C ALA A 137 -13.39 26.74 20.59
N THR A 138 -12.14 27.23 20.50
CA THR A 138 -11.23 27.32 21.66
C THR A 138 -11.81 28.19 22.79
N ASP A 139 -12.56 29.24 22.44
CA ASP A 139 -13.41 29.97 23.37
C ASP A 139 -14.72 29.21 23.58
N PRO A 140 -14.94 28.60 24.76
CA PRO A 140 -16.13 27.78 25.02
C PRO A 140 -17.45 28.54 24.89
N MET A 141 -17.45 29.85 25.13
CA MET A 141 -18.64 30.69 25.02
C MET A 141 -19.03 30.93 23.56
N ALA A 142 -18.03 31.00 22.67
CA ALA A 142 -18.23 31.14 21.23
C ALA A 142 -18.32 29.80 20.49
N ALA A 143 -18.16 28.67 21.20
CA ALA A 143 -18.25 27.33 20.64
C ALA A 143 -19.70 26.97 20.28
N ASP A 144 -19.88 26.22 19.18
CA ASP A 144 -21.19 25.79 18.69
C ASP A 144 -21.99 25.08 19.78
N GLN A 145 -23.29 25.39 19.85
CA GLN A 145 -24.18 24.79 20.83
C GLN A 145 -24.17 23.27 20.69
N GLY A 146 -23.94 22.57 21.81
CA GLY A 146 -23.85 21.11 21.85
C GLY A 146 -22.45 20.54 21.61
N SER A 147 -21.47 21.34 21.19
CA SER A 147 -20.06 20.91 21.15
C SER A 147 -19.49 20.67 22.56
N LEU A 148 -18.45 19.84 22.70
CA LEU A 148 -17.88 19.48 24.00
C LEU A 148 -17.47 20.69 24.83
N ARG A 149 -16.74 21.65 24.25
CA ARG A 149 -16.33 22.86 24.97
C ARG A 149 -17.55 23.68 25.40
N ASN A 150 -18.57 23.79 24.55
CA ASN A 150 -19.81 24.48 24.91
C ASN A 150 -20.57 23.77 26.04
N VAL A 151 -20.71 22.44 25.98
CA VAL A 151 -21.38 21.65 27.03
C VAL A 151 -20.61 21.76 28.34
N ILE A 152 -19.28 21.63 28.32
CA ILE A 152 -18.43 21.84 29.50
C ILE A 152 -18.63 23.25 30.06
N PHE A 153 -18.75 24.26 29.21
CA PHE A 153 -19.01 25.65 29.63
C PHE A 153 -20.40 25.86 30.23
N GLN A 154 -21.46 25.25 29.69
CA GLN A 154 -22.81 25.37 30.24
C GLN A 154 -22.95 24.62 31.56
N GLU A 155 -22.35 23.43 31.65
CA GLU A 155 -22.52 22.50 32.77
C GLU A 155 -21.36 22.53 33.78
N TRP A 156 -20.43 23.49 33.67
CA TRP A 156 -19.16 23.48 34.42
C TRP A 156 -19.32 23.26 35.93
N ASN A 157 -20.32 23.90 36.55
CA ASN A 157 -20.59 23.77 37.97
C ASN A 157 -21.14 22.36 38.33
N ASN A 158 -21.98 21.80 37.46
CA ASN A 158 -22.51 20.44 37.61
C ASN A 158 -21.45 19.37 37.33
N LEU A 159 -20.50 19.67 36.44
CA LEU A 159 -19.31 18.86 36.14
C LEU A 159 -18.23 18.98 37.23
N GLY A 160 -18.43 19.84 38.24
CA GLY A 160 -17.53 19.95 39.39
C GLY A 160 -16.27 20.79 39.13
N LEU A 161 -16.28 21.66 38.11
CA LEU A 161 -15.15 22.56 37.84
C LEU A 161 -15.11 23.70 38.85
N ALA A 162 -13.90 24.10 39.26
CA ALA A 162 -13.71 25.13 40.29
C ALA A 162 -14.06 26.55 39.82
N LYS A 163 -14.04 26.80 38.51
CA LYS A 163 -14.39 28.09 37.89
C LYS A 163 -14.98 27.85 36.50
N CYS A 164 -15.68 28.85 35.99
CA CYS A 164 -16.22 28.83 34.64
C CYS A 164 -15.07 28.71 33.59
N PRO A 165 -15.18 27.80 32.60
CA PRO A 165 -14.21 27.65 31.53
C PRO A 165 -13.97 28.93 30.74
N ASP A 166 -12.72 29.16 30.35
CA ASP A 166 -12.29 30.30 29.52
C ASP A 166 -11.43 29.80 28.34
N THR A 167 -10.90 30.70 27.51
CA THR A 167 -10.09 30.31 26.33
C THR A 167 -8.84 29.50 26.70
N GLY A 168 -8.22 29.75 27.87
CA GLY A 168 -7.06 29.00 28.35
C GLY A 168 -7.47 27.69 29.01
N ASP A 169 -8.50 27.74 29.84
CA ASP A 169 -9.05 26.65 30.64
C ASP A 169 -10.39 26.17 30.06
N ASN A 170 -10.35 25.68 28.82
CA ASN A 170 -11.53 25.28 28.03
C ASN A 170 -11.92 23.80 28.16
N GLY A 171 -11.40 23.11 29.17
CA GLY A 171 -11.71 21.70 29.44
C GLY A 171 -10.98 20.67 28.56
N ILE A 172 -10.92 20.83 27.23
CA ILE A 172 -10.47 19.76 26.32
C ILE A 172 -9.59 20.24 25.16
N HIS A 173 -8.61 19.40 24.79
CA HIS A 173 -7.72 19.54 23.63
C HIS A 173 -7.87 18.35 22.65
N ALA A 174 -7.65 18.59 21.35
CA ALA A 174 -7.37 17.53 20.38
C ALA A 174 -6.40 18.02 19.30
N SER A 175 -5.67 17.05 18.70
CA SER A 175 -4.72 17.27 17.62
C SER A 175 -5.30 18.05 16.43
N ALA A 176 -4.53 18.94 15.80
CA ALA A 176 -5.03 19.78 14.70
C ALA A 176 -4.98 19.12 13.31
N SER A 177 -4.23 18.02 13.19
CA SER A 177 -4.10 17.24 11.95
C SER A 177 -3.66 15.79 12.25
N PRO A 178 -3.75 14.87 11.28
CA PRO A 178 -3.19 13.52 11.37
C PRO A 178 -1.68 13.51 11.71
N PHE A 179 -0.92 14.44 11.12
CA PHE A 179 0.50 14.60 11.41
C PHE A 179 0.74 15.06 12.86
N GLU A 180 -0.03 16.04 13.34
CA GLU A 180 0.07 16.48 14.73
C GLU A 180 -0.38 15.39 15.71
N ALA A 181 -1.37 14.57 15.35
CA ALA A 181 -1.80 13.45 16.17
C ALA A 181 -0.69 12.41 16.35
N MET A 182 0.04 12.09 15.28
CA MET A 182 1.26 11.26 15.35
C MET A 182 2.27 11.89 16.31
N VAL A 183 2.60 13.17 16.12
CA VAL A 183 3.58 13.87 16.97
C VAL A 183 3.14 13.90 18.44
N GLU A 184 1.86 14.08 18.71
CA GLU A 184 1.32 14.09 20.07
C GLU A 184 1.42 12.71 20.73
N ARG A 185 1.09 11.62 20.03
CA ARG A 185 1.29 10.25 20.55
C ARG A 185 2.77 9.96 20.82
N MET A 186 3.67 10.41 19.94
CA MET A 186 5.12 10.31 20.19
C MET A 186 5.54 11.06 21.46
N ASN A 187 4.95 12.22 21.70
CA ASN A 187 5.32 13.08 22.82
C ASN A 187 4.77 12.61 24.16
N TRP A 188 3.51 12.16 24.18
CA TRP A 188 2.77 11.85 25.39
C TRP A 188 2.79 10.36 25.74
N LEU A 189 2.84 9.48 24.74
CA LEU A 189 2.76 8.03 24.92
C LEU A 189 4.08 7.32 24.58
N GLY A 190 5.07 8.03 24.04
CA GLY A 190 6.38 7.46 23.71
C GLY A 190 6.38 6.55 22.47
N VAL A 191 5.31 6.60 21.66
CA VAL A 191 5.20 5.87 20.39
C VAL A 191 6.29 6.35 19.42
N THR A 192 6.89 5.45 18.63
CA THR A 192 7.87 5.83 17.60
C THR A 192 7.19 6.12 16.26
N ILE A 193 7.87 6.83 15.34
CA ILE A 193 7.36 7.05 13.98
C ILE A 193 7.06 5.72 13.27
N ALA A 194 7.89 4.71 13.50
CA ALA A 194 7.76 3.38 12.91
C ALA A 194 6.66 2.51 13.56
N ASP A 195 6.13 2.92 14.73
CA ASP A 195 5.06 2.25 15.46
C ASP A 195 3.71 2.96 15.33
N ASP A 196 3.72 4.25 15.03
CA ASP A 196 2.53 5.06 14.79
C ASP A 196 1.86 4.73 13.44
N HIS A 197 0.53 4.64 13.41
CA HIS A 197 -0.21 4.29 12.19
C HIS A 197 -0.02 5.30 11.05
N PHE A 198 0.00 6.60 11.36
CA PHE A 198 0.16 7.65 10.36
C PHE A 198 1.66 7.84 10.03
N GLY A 199 2.53 7.68 11.02
CA GLY A 199 3.99 7.66 10.82
C GLY A 199 4.46 6.57 9.85
N LYS A 200 3.91 5.36 9.98
CA LYS A 200 4.07 4.26 9.01
C LYS A 200 3.64 4.64 7.60
N ALA A 201 2.45 5.24 7.46
CA ALA A 201 1.94 5.68 6.16
C ALA A 201 2.80 6.76 5.50
N ILE A 202 3.39 7.68 6.27
CA ILE A 202 4.31 8.70 5.75
C ILE A 202 5.62 8.08 5.25
N LEU A 203 6.19 7.12 6.00
CA LEU A 203 7.37 6.35 5.59
C LEU A 203 7.08 5.52 4.32
N ALA A 204 5.94 4.83 4.31
CA ALA A 204 5.45 4.04 3.18
C ALA A 204 5.23 4.88 1.91
N ALA A 205 4.80 6.13 2.07
CA ALA A 205 4.64 7.09 0.97
C ALA A 205 5.97 7.68 0.45
N GLY A 206 7.11 7.25 1.00
CA GLY A 206 8.44 7.61 0.50
C GLY A 206 9.03 8.90 1.09
N VAL A 207 8.45 9.45 2.17
CA VAL A 207 9.05 10.60 2.86
C VAL A 207 10.18 10.10 3.77
N PRO A 208 11.42 10.61 3.64
CA PRO A 208 12.55 10.13 4.44
C PRO A 208 12.33 10.35 5.95
N LEU A 209 12.70 9.38 6.78
CA LEU A 209 12.58 9.47 8.25
C LEU A 209 13.18 10.77 8.81
N GLN A 210 14.36 11.16 8.34
CA GLN A 210 15.05 12.38 8.76
C GLN A 210 14.23 13.65 8.45
N THR A 211 13.53 13.66 7.31
CA THR A 211 12.61 14.74 6.93
C THR A 211 11.42 14.79 7.87
N ILE A 212 10.83 13.64 8.21
CA ILE A 212 9.73 13.54 9.19
C ILE A 212 10.19 14.05 10.56
N GLU A 213 11.36 13.61 11.03
CA GLU A 213 11.95 14.07 12.30
C GLU A 213 12.22 15.58 12.31
N TYR A 214 12.72 16.14 11.21
CA TYR A 214 12.89 17.58 11.06
C TYR A 214 11.53 18.30 11.10
N TRP A 215 10.53 17.80 10.40
CA TRP A 215 9.18 18.37 10.38
C TRP A 215 8.49 18.33 11.75
N CYS A 216 8.78 17.33 12.59
CA CYS A 216 8.32 17.29 13.98
C CYS A 216 8.80 18.48 14.83
N THR A 217 9.76 19.27 14.35
CA THR A 217 10.21 20.53 14.98
C THR A 217 9.42 21.77 14.54
N ASN A 218 8.42 21.58 13.69
CA ASN A 218 7.61 22.62 13.04
C ASN A 218 8.42 23.69 12.24
N PRO A 219 9.30 23.28 11.31
CA PRO A 219 10.05 24.21 10.48
C PRO A 219 9.15 24.96 9.48
N GLU A 220 9.63 26.11 9.00
CA GLU A 220 9.04 26.77 7.84
C GLU A 220 9.33 25.97 6.57
N VAL A 221 8.29 25.65 5.80
CA VAL A 221 8.37 24.99 4.50
C VAL A 221 7.80 25.90 3.42
N VAL A 222 8.26 25.71 2.18
CA VAL A 222 7.72 26.42 1.02
C VAL A 222 6.83 25.46 0.24
N CYS A 223 5.56 25.82 0.06
CA CYS A 223 4.60 25.08 -0.75
C CYS A 223 3.79 26.11 -1.56
N ASP A 224 3.63 25.89 -2.86
CA ASP A 224 2.87 26.78 -3.75
C ASP A 224 3.36 28.25 -3.72
N GLY A 225 4.67 28.47 -3.49
CA GLY A 225 5.27 29.81 -3.40
C GLY A 225 5.05 30.54 -2.07
N VAL A 226 4.37 29.92 -1.10
CA VAL A 226 4.12 30.48 0.24
C VAL A 226 5.03 29.79 1.26
N ARG A 227 5.74 30.58 2.06
CA ARG A 227 6.55 30.10 3.19
C ARG A 227 5.74 30.16 4.48
N GLN A 228 5.54 29.02 5.13
CA GLN A 228 4.80 28.93 6.39
C GLN A 228 5.22 27.69 7.21
N PRO A 229 4.95 27.64 8.53
CA PRO A 229 5.23 26.46 9.34
C PRO A 229 4.47 25.21 8.85
N ILE A 230 5.09 24.04 8.91
CA ILE A 230 4.48 22.81 8.37
C ILE A 230 3.22 22.38 9.12
N PHE A 231 3.12 22.64 10.43
CA PHE A 231 1.89 22.34 11.19
C PHE A 231 0.73 23.22 10.72
N ASP A 232 0.99 24.49 10.44
CA ASP A 232 -0.02 25.43 9.93
C ASP A 232 -0.44 25.02 8.50
N LEU A 233 0.50 24.53 7.68
CA LEU A 233 0.22 24.04 6.33
C LEU A 233 -0.71 22.80 6.31
N LEU A 234 -0.63 21.96 7.34
CA LEU A 234 -1.34 20.68 7.43
C LEU A 234 -2.60 20.74 8.32
N GLU A 235 -2.87 21.88 8.96
CA GLU A 235 -3.99 22.08 9.88
C GLU A 235 -5.34 21.79 9.17
N ASP A 236 -6.23 21.09 9.89
CA ASP A 236 -7.59 20.73 9.45
C ASP A 236 -7.68 19.83 8.19
N LEU A 237 -6.56 19.33 7.67
CA LEU A 237 -6.55 18.39 6.56
C LEU A 237 -6.93 16.97 7.02
N ASP A 238 -7.78 16.32 6.22
CA ASP A 238 -8.08 14.89 6.36
C ASP A 238 -6.86 14.03 6.02
N ALA A 239 -6.77 12.81 6.58
CA ALA A 239 -5.60 11.92 6.49
C ALA A 239 -5.00 11.78 5.09
N LYS A 240 -5.85 11.52 4.08
CA LYS A 240 -5.40 11.41 2.69
C LYS A 240 -4.82 12.71 2.13
N ALA A 241 -5.50 13.83 2.36
CA ALA A 241 -5.05 15.14 1.88
C ALA A 241 -3.76 15.60 2.60
N CYS A 242 -3.67 15.32 3.91
CA CYS A 242 -2.50 15.58 4.73
C CYS A 242 -1.28 14.82 4.19
N LEU A 243 -1.41 13.50 3.98
CA LEU A 243 -0.34 12.65 3.44
C LEU A 243 0.11 13.11 2.03
N GLN A 244 -0.84 13.42 1.15
CA GLN A 244 -0.54 13.92 -0.20
C GLN A 244 0.22 15.26 -0.16
N LYS A 245 -0.21 16.20 0.69
CA LYS A 245 0.46 17.50 0.85
C LYS A 245 1.88 17.31 1.38
N MET A 246 2.09 16.39 2.32
CA MET A 246 3.41 16.04 2.85
C MET A 246 4.35 15.50 1.75
N VAL A 247 3.89 14.55 0.92
CA VAL A 247 4.70 14.01 -0.19
C VAL A 247 5.10 15.11 -1.19
N VAL A 248 4.19 16.04 -1.50
CA VAL A 248 4.49 17.19 -2.39
C VAL A 248 5.54 18.11 -1.77
N VAL A 249 5.45 18.41 -0.48
CA VAL A 249 6.46 19.26 0.19
C VAL A 249 7.82 18.57 0.24
N ALA A 250 7.86 17.24 0.44
CA ALA A 250 9.10 16.47 0.44
C ALA A 250 9.79 16.46 -0.94
N SER A 251 9.03 16.34 -2.03
CA SER A 251 9.59 16.29 -3.39
C SER A 251 10.11 17.63 -3.92
N MET A 252 9.73 18.74 -3.29
CA MET A 252 10.17 20.10 -3.65
C MET A 252 11.45 20.56 -2.91
N GLN A 253 11.99 19.78 -1.98
CA GLN A 253 13.24 20.08 -1.26
C GLN A 253 14.36 19.18 -1.81
N GLU A 254 15.51 19.75 -2.18
CA GLU A 254 16.67 19.00 -2.72
C GLU A 254 17.05 17.85 -1.76
N ALA A 255 16.95 16.60 -2.24
CA ALA A 255 17.25 15.42 -1.46
C ALA A 255 18.76 15.14 -1.42
N THR A 256 19.32 14.98 -0.22
CA THR A 256 20.59 14.27 0.01
C THR A 256 20.33 12.77 0.15
N PRO A 257 21.17 11.88 -0.41
CA PRO A 257 20.97 10.44 -0.36
C PRO A 257 21.61 9.81 0.89
N GLU A 258 20.82 9.09 1.72
CA GLU A 258 21.21 7.82 2.38
C GLU A 258 20.13 7.27 3.35
N ALA A 259 19.84 5.97 3.19
CA ALA A 259 19.71 4.91 4.22
C ALA A 259 18.47 4.01 4.10
N ALA A 260 18.72 2.69 4.07
CA ALA A 260 17.75 1.59 4.07
C ALA A 260 18.08 0.53 5.15
N ALA A 261 17.02 -0.23 5.51
CA ALA A 261 16.96 -1.61 6.04
C ALA A 261 17.15 -1.94 7.54
N SER A 262 16.14 -2.64 8.13
CA SER A 262 16.25 -3.90 8.92
C SER A 262 14.88 -4.42 9.42
N GLY A 263 14.61 -5.75 9.43
CA GLY A 263 13.55 -6.35 10.29
C GLY A 263 12.86 -7.70 9.97
N GLY A 264 13.44 -8.64 9.21
CA GLY A 264 12.78 -9.82 8.59
C GLY A 264 11.83 -10.76 9.38
N LEU A 265 11.89 -10.86 10.72
CA LEU A 265 11.08 -11.84 11.49
C LEU A 265 9.87 -11.24 12.21
N GLU A 266 9.84 -9.92 12.38
CA GLU A 266 8.70 -9.18 12.96
C GLU A 266 7.69 -8.79 11.87
N PHE A 267 8.13 -8.76 10.60
CA PHE A 267 7.33 -8.41 9.43
C PHE A 267 6.25 -9.44 9.07
N GLU A 268 6.55 -10.73 9.13
CA GLU A 268 5.59 -11.78 8.71
C GLU A 268 4.41 -11.89 9.68
N LYS A 269 4.69 -11.84 10.99
CA LYS A 269 3.65 -11.79 12.02
C LYS A 269 2.80 -10.52 11.91
N ARG A 270 3.43 -9.38 11.61
CA ARG A 270 2.75 -8.08 11.47
C ARG A 270 1.91 -7.98 10.20
N LEU A 271 2.35 -8.57 9.09
CA LEU A 271 1.55 -8.71 7.87
C LEU A 271 0.32 -9.59 8.15
N ALA A 272 0.51 -10.72 8.84
CA ALA A 272 -0.57 -11.62 9.22
C ALA A 272 -1.62 -10.94 10.14
N ASP A 273 -1.18 -10.20 11.16
CA ASP A 273 -2.07 -9.45 12.06
C ASP A 273 -2.89 -8.37 11.30
N LEU A 274 -2.29 -7.71 10.30
CA LEU A 274 -2.96 -6.72 9.47
C LEU A 274 -3.96 -7.35 8.49
N GLU A 275 -3.64 -8.50 7.89
CA GLU A 275 -4.57 -9.24 7.02
C GLU A 275 -5.79 -9.71 7.80
N VAL A 276 -5.60 -10.20 9.03
CA VAL A 276 -6.69 -10.58 9.94
C VAL A 276 -7.52 -9.37 10.35
N SER A 277 -6.88 -8.24 10.73
CA SER A 277 -7.59 -7.01 11.08
C SER A 277 -8.41 -6.47 9.92
N HIS A 278 -7.82 -6.41 8.73
CA HIS A 278 -8.48 -5.91 7.53
C HIS A 278 -9.70 -6.74 7.15
N ALA A 279 -9.60 -8.07 7.23
CA ALA A 279 -10.75 -8.94 6.99
C ALA A 279 -11.86 -8.75 8.03
N CYS A 280 -11.51 -8.49 9.29
CA CYS A 280 -12.49 -8.31 10.36
C CYS A 280 -13.26 -6.97 10.30
N GLU A 281 -12.90 -6.04 9.43
CA GLU A 281 -13.51 -4.71 9.32
C GLU A 281 -14.70 -4.67 8.35
N THR A 282 -14.91 -5.69 7.53
CA THR A 282 -15.94 -5.67 6.47
C THR A 282 -16.51 -7.05 6.22
N HIS A 283 -17.84 -7.17 6.23
CA HIS A 283 -18.52 -8.33 5.66
C HIS A 283 -18.59 -8.20 4.15
N ALA A 284 -18.30 -9.29 3.44
CA ALA A 284 -18.54 -9.35 2.01
C ALA A 284 -19.20 -10.67 1.59
N ALA A 285 -20.36 -10.59 0.95
CA ALA A 285 -21.11 -11.75 0.48
C ALA A 285 -21.16 -11.81 -1.04
N PHE A 286 -21.24 -13.04 -1.55
CA PHE A 286 -21.66 -13.32 -2.90
C PHE A 286 -23.19 -13.46 -2.92
N THR A 287 -23.85 -12.57 -3.65
CA THR A 287 -25.31 -12.57 -3.77
C THR A 287 -25.71 -12.69 -5.23
N PHE A 288 -26.83 -13.34 -5.54
CA PHE A 288 -27.31 -13.36 -6.92
C PHE A 288 -28.82 -13.48 -7.04
N ILE A 289 -29.33 -12.96 -8.15
CA ILE A 289 -30.71 -13.15 -8.59
C ILE A 289 -30.80 -14.50 -9.30
N LYS A 290 -31.73 -15.34 -8.85
CA LYS A 290 -31.97 -16.67 -9.40
C LYS A 290 -32.56 -16.60 -10.81
N PRO A 291 -32.38 -17.63 -11.65
CA PRO A 291 -32.69 -17.54 -13.08
C PRO A 291 -34.14 -17.25 -13.46
N HIS A 292 -35.11 -17.57 -12.60
CA HIS A 292 -36.52 -17.25 -12.83
C HIS A 292 -36.85 -15.76 -12.61
N ALA A 293 -35.99 -15.04 -11.89
CA ALA A 293 -36.17 -13.64 -11.50
C ALA A 293 -35.19 -12.67 -12.16
N VAL A 294 -34.27 -13.15 -13.02
CA VAL A 294 -33.32 -12.27 -13.73
C VAL A 294 -34.07 -11.43 -14.77
N ASN A 295 -34.37 -10.19 -14.38
CA ASN A 295 -34.88 -9.13 -15.24
C ASN A 295 -34.46 -7.76 -14.70
N GLU A 296 -34.62 -6.70 -15.50
CA GLU A 296 -34.16 -5.36 -15.14
C GLU A 296 -34.86 -4.79 -13.89
N THR A 297 -36.15 -5.07 -13.71
CA THR A 297 -36.93 -4.57 -12.58
C THR A 297 -36.44 -5.16 -11.26
N VAL A 298 -36.21 -6.48 -11.23
CA VAL A 298 -35.67 -7.18 -10.05
C VAL A 298 -34.22 -6.76 -9.79
N ARG A 299 -33.41 -6.56 -10.84
CA ARG A 299 -32.04 -6.02 -10.71
C ARG A 299 -32.04 -4.66 -10.04
N SER A 300 -32.81 -3.70 -10.55
CA SER A 300 -32.91 -2.36 -9.97
C SER A 300 -33.41 -2.42 -8.54
N PHE A 301 -34.49 -3.17 -8.30
CA PHE A 301 -35.06 -3.32 -6.96
C PHE A 301 -34.04 -3.88 -5.95
N MET A 302 -33.31 -4.95 -6.31
CA MET A 302 -32.31 -5.54 -5.42
C MET A 302 -31.18 -4.55 -5.11
N LYS A 303 -30.68 -3.80 -6.10
CA LYS A 303 -29.65 -2.77 -5.89
C LYS A 303 -30.13 -1.67 -4.94
N ASP A 304 -31.32 -1.13 -5.19
CA ASP A 304 -31.92 -0.08 -4.36
C ASP A 304 -32.15 -0.57 -2.92
N HIS A 305 -32.64 -1.80 -2.78
CA HIS A 305 -32.89 -2.41 -1.49
C HIS A 305 -31.59 -2.62 -0.69
N LEU A 306 -30.54 -3.16 -1.31
CA LEU A 306 -29.21 -3.32 -0.68
C LEU A 306 -28.63 -1.96 -0.26
N ALA A 307 -28.66 -0.97 -1.15
CA ALA A 307 -28.18 0.38 -0.87
C ALA A 307 -28.95 1.04 0.30
N SER A 308 -30.28 0.85 0.36
CA SER A 308 -31.11 1.38 1.46
C SER A 308 -30.78 0.78 2.83
N ASN A 309 -30.20 -0.43 2.84
CA ASN A 309 -29.72 -1.11 4.04
C ASN A 309 -28.21 -0.88 4.29
N CYS A 310 -27.62 0.16 3.66
CA CYS A 310 -26.20 0.51 3.79
C CYS A 310 -25.22 -0.58 3.29
N ILE A 311 -25.67 -1.44 2.37
CA ILE A 311 -24.84 -2.46 1.73
C ILE A 311 -24.34 -1.91 0.39
N SER A 312 -23.03 -1.90 0.21
CA SER A 312 -22.35 -1.40 -0.98
C SER A 312 -22.15 -2.52 -1.99
N LEU A 313 -22.15 -2.19 -3.29
CA LEU A 313 -21.78 -3.11 -4.36
C LEU A 313 -20.33 -2.86 -4.75
N VAL A 314 -19.52 -3.91 -4.77
CA VAL A 314 -18.12 -3.84 -5.20
C VAL A 314 -17.87 -4.49 -6.55
N GLY A 315 -18.76 -5.38 -6.97
CA GLY A 315 -18.72 -6.03 -8.27
C GLY A 315 -20.09 -6.58 -8.65
N GLU A 316 -20.34 -6.74 -9.95
CA GLU A 316 -21.54 -7.39 -10.45
C GLU A 316 -21.31 -7.98 -11.85
N GLY A 317 -22.12 -8.98 -12.20
CA GLY A 317 -22.04 -9.60 -13.52
C GLY A 317 -23.15 -10.61 -13.75
N GLN A 318 -23.13 -11.22 -14.93
CA GLN A 318 -24.10 -12.22 -15.34
C GLN A 318 -23.36 -13.48 -15.78
N ILE A 319 -23.79 -14.64 -15.26
CA ILE A 319 -23.21 -15.95 -15.60
C ILE A 319 -24.30 -16.76 -16.30
N SER A 320 -24.03 -17.19 -17.54
CA SER A 320 -25.03 -17.88 -18.38
C SER A 320 -25.19 -19.35 -18.00
N ALA A 321 -26.33 -19.93 -18.34
CA ALA A 321 -26.61 -21.35 -18.11
C ALA A 321 -25.56 -22.28 -18.73
N GLU A 322 -25.06 -21.94 -19.92
CA GLU A 322 -24.02 -22.68 -20.62
C GLU A 322 -22.71 -22.68 -19.83
N GLU A 323 -22.36 -21.54 -19.24
CA GLU A 323 -21.19 -21.42 -18.37
C GLU A 323 -21.38 -22.20 -17.07
N ILE A 324 -22.57 -22.12 -16.45
CA ILE A 324 -22.91 -22.89 -15.24
C ILE A 324 -22.79 -24.40 -15.49
N GLU A 325 -23.32 -24.89 -16.61
CA GLU A 325 -23.28 -26.30 -17.02
C GLU A 325 -21.84 -26.74 -17.35
N GLN A 326 -21.14 -26.00 -18.22
CA GLN A 326 -19.78 -26.31 -18.66
C GLN A 326 -18.82 -26.43 -17.48
N HIS A 327 -19.03 -25.61 -16.46
CA HIS A 327 -18.15 -25.51 -15.31
C HIS A 327 -18.69 -26.22 -14.06
N GLN A 328 -19.87 -26.84 -14.16
CA GLN A 328 -20.54 -27.53 -13.05
C GLN A 328 -20.70 -26.63 -11.81
N LEU A 329 -20.92 -25.33 -12.01
CA LEU A 329 -20.90 -24.33 -10.93
C LEU A 329 -22.01 -24.60 -9.91
N ILE A 330 -23.20 -24.97 -10.38
CA ILE A 330 -24.35 -25.28 -9.52
C ILE A 330 -24.19 -26.65 -8.84
N ASP A 331 -23.52 -27.59 -9.51
CA ASP A 331 -23.19 -28.90 -8.94
C ASP A 331 -22.22 -28.76 -7.77
N ARG A 332 -21.18 -27.94 -7.93
CA ARG A 332 -20.22 -27.63 -6.85
C ARG A 332 -20.84 -26.83 -5.72
N HIS A 333 -21.64 -25.82 -6.05
CA HIS A 333 -22.34 -25.00 -5.06
C HIS A 333 -23.26 -25.86 -4.17
N TYR A 334 -23.92 -26.88 -4.75
CA TYR A 334 -24.71 -27.87 -4.00
C TYR A 334 -24.00 -29.21 -3.85
N GLY A 335 -22.66 -29.22 -3.76
CA GLY A 335 -21.82 -30.43 -3.87
C GLY A 335 -22.32 -31.63 -3.08
N ALA A 336 -22.62 -31.45 -1.79
CA ALA A 336 -23.09 -32.54 -0.93
C ALA A 336 -24.43 -33.16 -1.38
N ILE A 337 -25.30 -32.40 -2.05
CA ILE A 337 -26.58 -32.87 -2.61
C ILE A 337 -26.34 -33.50 -3.98
N ALA A 338 -25.58 -32.80 -4.83
CA ALA A 338 -25.28 -33.15 -6.20
C ALA A 338 -24.54 -34.49 -6.27
N GLU A 339 -23.49 -34.65 -5.47
CA GLU A 339 -22.66 -35.85 -5.43
C GLU A 339 -23.51 -37.10 -5.10
N LYS A 340 -24.46 -36.99 -4.15
CA LYS A 340 -25.37 -38.09 -3.77
C LYS A 340 -26.48 -38.33 -4.79
N ALA A 341 -26.86 -37.31 -5.57
CA ALA A 341 -27.92 -37.39 -6.56
C ALA A 341 -27.40 -37.87 -7.94
N VAL A 342 -26.14 -37.62 -8.25
CA VAL A 342 -25.57 -37.74 -9.60
C VAL A 342 -24.37 -38.69 -9.64
N THR A 343 -23.52 -38.73 -8.61
CA THR A 343 -22.18 -39.34 -8.70
C THR A 343 -22.05 -40.63 -7.88
N LEU A 344 -22.39 -40.61 -6.59
CA LEU A 344 -22.19 -41.73 -5.69
C LEU A 344 -23.18 -42.85 -6.00
N ARG A 345 -22.65 -44.08 -5.98
CA ARG A 345 -23.46 -45.30 -6.05
C ARG A 345 -24.06 -45.62 -4.68
N PRO A 346 -25.17 -46.38 -4.62
CA PRO A 346 -25.82 -46.74 -3.36
C PRO A 346 -24.88 -47.33 -2.30
N GLU A 347 -23.95 -48.20 -2.71
CA GLU A 347 -22.93 -48.81 -1.85
C GLU A 347 -21.85 -47.84 -1.33
N GLU A 348 -21.70 -46.67 -1.94
CA GLU A 348 -20.73 -45.63 -1.55
C GLU A 348 -21.36 -44.61 -0.57
N LEU A 349 -22.68 -44.64 -0.39
CA LEU A 349 -23.39 -43.73 0.51
C LEU A 349 -23.17 -44.08 1.99
N VAL A 350 -22.61 -43.13 2.73
CA VAL A 350 -22.45 -43.23 4.19
C VAL A 350 -23.74 -42.79 4.88
N VAL A 351 -24.50 -43.75 5.42
CA VAL A 351 -25.75 -43.50 6.17
C VAL A 351 -25.54 -43.76 7.65
N GLN A 352 -25.87 -42.76 8.48
CA GLN A 352 -25.71 -42.82 9.94
C GLN A 352 -26.63 -43.89 10.57
N PRO A 353 -26.25 -44.50 11.70
CA PRO A 353 -27.04 -45.55 12.35
C PRO A 353 -28.51 -45.15 12.60
N GLU A 354 -28.75 -43.94 13.10
CA GLU A 354 -30.09 -43.42 13.41
C GLU A 354 -30.94 -43.29 12.13
N ALA A 355 -30.30 -42.88 11.02
CA ALA A 355 -30.95 -42.79 9.72
C ALA A 355 -31.29 -44.17 9.13
N LYS A 356 -30.43 -45.19 9.36
CA LYS A 356 -30.72 -46.58 8.99
C LYS A 356 -31.89 -47.16 9.79
N GLU A 357 -31.96 -46.85 11.09
CA GLU A 357 -33.09 -47.25 11.94
C GLU A 357 -34.40 -46.61 11.48
N GLU A 358 -34.38 -45.30 11.18
CA GLU A 358 -35.53 -44.58 10.67
C GLU A 358 -35.98 -45.12 9.29
N PHE A 359 -35.03 -45.41 8.40
CA PHE A 359 -35.30 -46.06 7.12
C PHE A 359 -35.99 -47.41 7.32
N HIS A 360 -35.47 -48.25 8.23
CA HIS A 360 -36.06 -49.55 8.52
C HIS A 360 -37.47 -49.43 9.10
N ARG A 361 -37.67 -48.48 10.03
CA ARG A 361 -38.98 -48.19 10.62
C ARG A 361 -40.00 -47.75 9.57
N MET A 362 -39.58 -46.92 8.61
CA MET A 362 -40.46 -46.36 7.59
C MET A 362 -40.80 -47.37 6.49
N PHE A 363 -39.81 -48.14 6.03
CA PHE A 363 -39.96 -48.96 4.81
C PHE A 363 -40.01 -50.46 5.07
N GLY A 364 -39.79 -50.92 6.31
CA GLY A 364 -39.85 -52.33 6.70
C GLY A 364 -38.71 -53.20 6.17
N ILE A 365 -37.68 -52.59 5.57
CA ILE A 365 -36.47 -53.24 5.04
C ILE A 365 -35.25 -52.51 5.56
N THR A 366 -34.18 -53.22 5.91
CA THR A 366 -32.94 -52.57 6.37
C THR A 366 -32.23 -51.90 5.19
N TRP A 367 -31.52 -50.80 5.44
CA TRP A 367 -30.75 -50.09 4.41
C TRP A 367 -29.82 -51.04 3.64
N ASP A 368 -29.03 -51.83 4.36
CA ASP A 368 -28.04 -52.73 3.75
C ASP A 368 -28.72 -53.82 2.88
N SER A 369 -29.92 -54.27 3.27
CA SER A 369 -30.72 -55.22 2.48
C SER A 369 -31.31 -54.57 1.22
N ALA A 370 -31.74 -53.31 1.30
CA ALA A 370 -32.23 -52.56 0.15
C ALA A 370 -31.12 -52.31 -0.89
N VAL A 371 -29.91 -51.96 -0.44
CA VAL A 371 -28.72 -51.83 -1.29
C VAL A 371 -28.36 -53.19 -1.92
N GLN A 372 -28.27 -54.25 -1.10
CA GLN A 372 -27.92 -55.60 -1.59
C GLN A 372 -28.93 -56.15 -2.61
N GLN A 373 -30.22 -55.82 -2.48
CA GLN A 373 -31.28 -56.20 -3.42
C GLN A 373 -31.32 -55.31 -4.68
N GLY A 374 -30.47 -54.29 -4.78
CA GLY A 374 -30.45 -53.36 -5.91
C GLY A 374 -31.72 -52.50 -6.01
N LEU A 375 -32.29 -52.11 -4.86
CA LEU A 375 -33.50 -51.30 -4.77
C LEU A 375 -33.22 -49.80 -4.60
N VAL A 376 -31.98 -49.42 -4.31
CA VAL A 376 -31.57 -48.04 -4.04
C VAL A 376 -30.88 -47.47 -5.29
N PHE A 377 -31.18 -46.22 -5.63
CA PHE A 377 -30.62 -45.51 -6.78
C PHE A 377 -30.38 -44.04 -6.44
N ASN A 378 -29.31 -43.44 -6.97
CA ASN A 378 -29.22 -41.99 -7.05
C ASN A 378 -30.25 -41.45 -8.07
N ALA A 379 -30.44 -40.13 -8.17
CA ALA A 379 -31.47 -39.55 -9.03
C ALA A 379 -31.26 -39.87 -10.52
N VAL A 380 -30.03 -39.84 -11.01
CA VAL A 380 -29.70 -40.13 -12.42
C VAL A 380 -29.99 -41.60 -12.76
N ASP A 381 -29.54 -42.53 -11.93
CA ASP A 381 -29.77 -43.96 -12.14
C ASP A 381 -31.25 -44.33 -11.95
N ALA A 382 -31.96 -43.63 -11.06
CA ALA A 382 -33.39 -43.80 -10.88
C ALA A 382 -34.15 -43.41 -12.16
N CYS A 383 -33.76 -42.33 -12.85
CA CYS A 383 -34.36 -41.96 -14.13
C CYS A 383 -34.20 -43.08 -15.17
N ALA A 384 -32.98 -43.62 -15.31
CA ALA A 384 -32.71 -44.74 -16.22
C ALA A 384 -33.52 -45.99 -15.84
N LYS A 385 -33.63 -46.29 -14.54
CA LYS A 385 -34.33 -47.48 -14.04
C LYS A 385 -35.85 -47.40 -14.18
N LEU A 386 -36.41 -46.21 -13.97
CA LEU A 386 -37.85 -45.95 -14.02
C LEU A 386 -38.36 -45.62 -15.43
N GLY A 387 -37.47 -45.50 -16.42
CA GLY A 387 -37.81 -45.10 -17.78
C GLY A 387 -38.28 -43.64 -17.87
N ILE A 388 -37.79 -42.79 -16.98
CA ILE A 388 -38.12 -41.37 -16.92
C ILE A 388 -37.24 -40.64 -17.94
N SER A 389 -37.89 -39.87 -18.81
CA SER A 389 -37.23 -39.21 -19.95
C SER A 389 -36.99 -37.71 -19.77
N THR A 390 -37.51 -37.12 -18.70
CA THR A 390 -37.43 -35.70 -18.39
C THR A 390 -37.17 -35.50 -16.90
N GLU A 391 -36.40 -34.48 -16.54
CA GLU A 391 -36.01 -34.18 -15.15
C GLU A 391 -37.23 -33.77 -14.32
N GLU A 392 -38.20 -33.11 -14.96
CA GLU A 392 -39.47 -32.69 -14.38
C GLU A 392 -40.35 -33.88 -13.98
N GLU A 393 -40.30 -35.01 -14.70
CA GLU A 393 -41.10 -36.19 -14.36
C GLU A 393 -40.62 -36.84 -13.05
N LEU A 394 -39.30 -36.90 -12.80
CA LEU A 394 -38.79 -37.40 -11.51
C LEU A 394 -39.15 -36.42 -10.38
N SER A 395 -38.97 -35.11 -10.60
CA SER A 395 -39.32 -34.07 -9.63
C SER A 395 -40.82 -34.05 -9.30
N ALA A 396 -41.70 -34.29 -10.27
CA ALA A 396 -43.13 -34.40 -10.06
C ALA A 396 -43.49 -35.61 -9.19
N ARG A 397 -42.87 -36.77 -9.43
CA ARG A 397 -43.03 -37.97 -8.58
C ARG A 397 -42.47 -37.71 -7.18
N TRP A 398 -41.33 -37.05 -7.07
CA TRP A 398 -40.71 -36.69 -5.80
C TRP A 398 -41.56 -35.72 -4.98
N SER A 399 -42.13 -34.69 -5.61
CA SER A 399 -42.96 -33.67 -4.97
C SER A 399 -44.29 -34.23 -4.44
N SER A 400 -44.71 -35.41 -4.91
CA SER A 400 -45.87 -36.13 -4.37
C SER A 400 -45.60 -36.89 -3.07
N LEU A 401 -44.31 -37.04 -2.69
CA LEU A 401 -43.91 -37.76 -1.49
C LEU A 401 -44.19 -36.91 -0.23
N THR A 402 -44.64 -37.59 0.82
CA THR A 402 -44.90 -37.04 2.14
C THR A 402 -43.79 -37.42 3.12
N ARG A 403 -43.12 -36.41 3.69
CA ARG A 403 -42.10 -36.62 4.71
C ARG A 403 -42.64 -37.44 5.89
N GLY A 404 -41.91 -38.48 6.28
CA GLY A 404 -42.30 -39.39 7.37
C GLY A 404 -43.20 -40.54 6.94
N VAL A 405 -43.63 -40.60 5.67
CA VAL A 405 -44.44 -41.69 5.11
C VAL A 405 -43.65 -42.44 4.04
N ASP A 406 -43.27 -41.74 2.97
CA ASP A 406 -42.54 -42.28 1.83
C ASP A 406 -41.29 -41.45 1.48
N LEU A 407 -40.96 -40.44 2.30
CA LEU A 407 -39.73 -39.65 2.23
C LEU A 407 -39.07 -39.55 3.60
N VAL A 408 -37.81 -39.98 3.69
CA VAL A 408 -36.96 -39.89 4.88
C VAL A 408 -35.81 -38.91 4.67
N LYS A 409 -35.50 -38.11 5.70
CA LYS A 409 -34.31 -37.25 5.74
C LYS A 409 -33.24 -37.97 6.55
N PHE A 410 -32.09 -38.25 5.92
CA PHE A 410 -30.94 -38.86 6.60
C PHE A 410 -30.01 -37.82 7.24
N GLY A 411 -29.97 -36.61 6.70
CA GLY A 411 -29.13 -35.52 7.18
C GLY A 411 -29.30 -34.24 6.37
N GLY A 412 -28.46 -33.24 6.60
CA GLY A 412 -28.39 -32.04 5.76
C GLY A 412 -28.17 -32.44 4.29
N GLY A 413 -29.05 -31.99 3.39
CA GLY A 413 -28.94 -32.29 1.95
C GLY A 413 -29.05 -33.77 1.54
N PHE A 414 -29.37 -34.71 2.45
CA PHE A 414 -29.43 -36.14 2.16
C PHE A 414 -30.81 -36.72 2.45
N TYR A 415 -31.53 -37.04 1.37
CA TYR A 415 -32.91 -37.50 1.41
C TYR A 415 -33.09 -38.80 0.61
N CYS A 416 -33.96 -39.68 1.10
CA CYS A 416 -34.35 -40.90 0.42
C CYS A 416 -35.87 -40.95 0.29
N GLY A 417 -36.36 -40.97 -0.94
CA GLY A 417 -37.77 -41.08 -1.29
C GLY A 417 -38.11 -42.42 -1.91
N LYS A 418 -39.24 -43.02 -1.55
CA LYS A 418 -39.72 -44.26 -2.17
C LYS A 418 -40.58 -43.94 -3.39
N ILE A 419 -40.04 -44.16 -4.58
CA ILE A 419 -40.75 -43.98 -5.85
C ILE A 419 -41.00 -45.37 -6.46
N SER A 420 -42.27 -45.75 -6.55
CA SER A 420 -42.68 -47.11 -6.94
C SER A 420 -42.06 -48.18 -6.02
N ASN A 421 -41.22 -49.06 -6.56
CA ASN A 421 -40.55 -50.12 -5.80
C ASN A 421 -39.09 -49.77 -5.44
N PHE A 422 -38.64 -48.55 -5.75
CA PHE A 422 -37.25 -48.13 -5.60
C PHE A 422 -37.09 -47.01 -4.59
N PHE A 423 -35.92 -46.94 -3.97
CA PHE A 423 -35.50 -45.89 -3.06
C PHE A 423 -34.58 -44.94 -3.83
N VAL A 424 -35.03 -43.72 -4.05
CA VAL A 424 -34.35 -42.70 -4.84
C VAL A 424 -33.70 -41.70 -3.90
N ILE A 425 -32.43 -41.38 -4.13
CA ILE A 425 -31.69 -40.39 -3.35
C ILE A 425 -31.78 -39.03 -4.04
N ASN A 426 -32.18 -38.01 -3.27
CA ASN A 426 -32.23 -36.61 -3.70
C ASN A 426 -32.91 -36.38 -5.07
N GLY A 427 -34.04 -37.04 -5.34
CA GLY A 427 -34.70 -37.04 -6.65
C GLY A 427 -35.27 -35.68 -7.12
N PHE A 428 -35.27 -34.66 -6.26
CA PHE A 428 -35.57 -33.27 -6.63
C PHE A 428 -34.40 -32.56 -7.33
N TYR A 429 -33.17 -33.09 -7.21
CA TYR A 429 -31.97 -32.34 -7.58
C TYR A 429 -31.87 -32.07 -9.07
N LEU A 430 -32.28 -33.01 -9.93
CA LEU A 430 -32.16 -32.87 -11.38
C LEU A 430 -32.98 -31.67 -11.91
N ASP A 431 -34.23 -31.53 -11.46
CA ASP A 431 -35.08 -30.39 -11.80
C ASP A 431 -34.54 -29.08 -11.20
N MET A 432 -34.04 -29.12 -9.95
CA MET A 432 -33.38 -27.95 -9.36
C MET A 432 -32.16 -27.49 -10.16
N ARG A 433 -31.33 -28.43 -10.62
CA ARG A 433 -30.16 -28.18 -11.48
C ARG A 433 -30.59 -27.57 -12.82
N ALA A 434 -31.63 -28.14 -13.45
CA ALA A 434 -32.16 -27.70 -14.73
C ALA A 434 -32.59 -26.22 -14.74
N LYS A 435 -33.09 -25.70 -13.61
CA LYS A 435 -33.44 -24.28 -13.46
C LYS A 435 -32.26 -23.33 -13.70
N PHE A 436 -31.03 -23.79 -13.47
CA PHE A 436 -29.80 -23.01 -13.68
C PHE A 436 -29.11 -23.31 -15.01
N THR A 437 -29.23 -24.53 -15.52
CA THR A 437 -28.46 -24.99 -16.69
C THR A 437 -29.26 -25.04 -18.00
N SER A 438 -30.58 -24.87 -17.95
CA SER A 438 -31.41 -24.79 -19.16
C SER A 438 -31.00 -23.61 -20.06
N PRO A 439 -30.88 -23.79 -21.40
CA PRO A 439 -30.47 -22.74 -22.32
C PRO A 439 -31.27 -21.44 -22.18
N GLY A 440 -30.57 -20.30 -22.24
CA GLY A 440 -31.18 -18.97 -22.11
C GLY A 440 -31.47 -18.54 -20.67
N ARG A 441 -31.15 -19.36 -19.66
CA ARG A 441 -31.11 -18.96 -18.25
C ARG A 441 -29.77 -18.31 -17.90
N SER A 442 -29.74 -17.61 -16.78
CA SER A 442 -28.52 -17.04 -16.20
C SER A 442 -28.77 -16.67 -14.75
N ILE A 443 -27.71 -16.49 -13.97
CA ILE A 443 -27.79 -15.73 -12.72
C ILE A 443 -27.24 -14.32 -12.96
N TYR A 444 -27.69 -13.36 -12.16
CA TYR A 444 -27.07 -12.04 -12.08
C TYR A 444 -26.50 -11.87 -10.68
N TYR A 445 -25.18 -11.87 -10.55
CA TYR A 445 -24.50 -11.80 -9.27
C TYR A 445 -24.10 -10.37 -8.91
N MET A 446 -23.96 -10.15 -7.61
CA MET A 446 -23.51 -8.93 -6.97
C MET A 446 -22.59 -9.32 -5.81
N GLU A 447 -21.38 -8.79 -5.81
CA GLU A 447 -20.49 -8.83 -4.65
C GLU A 447 -20.85 -7.63 -3.77
N THR A 448 -21.30 -7.93 -2.56
CA THR A 448 -21.82 -6.95 -1.61
C THR A 448 -20.88 -6.80 -0.43
N GLU A 449 -20.73 -5.57 0.08
CA GLU A 449 -19.91 -5.27 1.26
C GLU A 449 -20.65 -4.37 2.26
N TRP A 450 -20.47 -4.63 3.56
CA TRP A 450 -21.01 -3.80 4.64
C TRP A 450 -20.20 -3.91 5.93
N ASP A 451 -20.38 -2.96 6.84
CA ASP A 451 -19.69 -2.92 8.13
C ASP A 451 -20.41 -3.85 9.14
N PRO A 452 -19.72 -4.86 9.70
CA PRO A 452 -20.29 -5.78 10.69
C PRO A 452 -20.82 -5.09 11.95
N LYS A 453 -20.35 -3.88 12.28
CA LYS A 453 -20.83 -3.12 13.45
C LYS A 453 -22.28 -2.68 13.32
N TYR A 454 -22.78 -2.52 12.09
CA TYR A 454 -24.14 -2.01 11.84
C TYR A 454 -25.12 -3.09 11.40
N LEU A 455 -24.63 -4.17 10.80
CA LEU A 455 -25.45 -5.26 10.29
C LEU A 455 -24.70 -6.59 10.44
N SER A 456 -25.15 -7.43 11.36
CA SER A 456 -24.62 -8.79 11.50
C SER A 456 -24.98 -9.64 10.28
N TRP A 457 -24.23 -10.71 10.05
CA TRP A 457 -24.47 -11.67 8.98
C TRP A 457 -25.85 -12.33 9.13
N GLN A 458 -26.22 -12.67 10.38
CA GLN A 458 -27.53 -13.20 10.71
C GLN A 458 -28.66 -12.22 10.33
N ASP A 459 -28.52 -10.93 10.64
CA ASP A 459 -29.52 -9.91 10.30
C ASP A 459 -29.55 -9.62 8.80
N PHE A 460 -28.40 -9.65 8.12
CA PHE A 460 -28.32 -9.60 6.67
C PHE A 460 -29.14 -10.72 6.02
N ARG A 461 -29.01 -11.96 6.50
CA ARG A 461 -29.80 -13.09 5.96
C ARG A 461 -31.26 -13.06 6.36
N SER A 462 -31.57 -12.77 7.62
CA SER A 462 -32.93 -12.88 8.14
C SER A 462 -33.80 -11.66 7.84
N LYS A 463 -33.26 -10.44 7.95
CA LYS A 463 -34.01 -9.18 7.82
C LYS A 463 -33.87 -8.53 6.45
N VAL A 464 -32.68 -8.57 5.86
CA VAL A 464 -32.44 -7.94 4.54
C VAL A 464 -32.80 -8.90 3.41
N LEU A 465 -32.27 -10.13 3.44
CA LEU A 465 -32.59 -11.13 2.42
C LEU A 465 -33.96 -11.78 2.64
N GLY A 466 -34.27 -12.19 3.87
CA GLY A 466 -35.50 -12.87 4.26
C GLY A 466 -35.37 -14.39 4.29
N ALA A 467 -36.25 -15.07 5.02
CA ALA A 467 -36.28 -16.53 5.12
C ALA A 467 -36.41 -17.22 3.75
N THR A 468 -35.87 -18.43 3.62
CA THR A 468 -35.84 -19.18 2.35
C THR A 468 -37.23 -19.42 1.77
N ASP A 469 -38.22 -19.69 2.63
CA ASP A 469 -39.63 -19.67 2.24
C ASP A 469 -40.15 -18.22 2.31
N PRO A 470 -40.47 -17.59 1.16
CA PRO A 470 -40.94 -16.21 1.14
C PRO A 470 -42.20 -15.95 1.97
N GLN A 471 -43.03 -16.97 2.23
CA GLN A 471 -44.24 -16.83 3.07
C GLN A 471 -43.92 -16.66 4.56
N THR A 472 -42.71 -17.03 4.97
CA THR A 472 -42.20 -16.89 6.34
C THR A 472 -41.12 -15.82 6.46
N ALA A 473 -40.77 -15.16 5.35
CA ALA A 473 -39.78 -14.10 5.33
C ALA A 473 -40.30 -12.88 6.09
N GLU A 474 -39.39 -12.17 6.78
CA GLU A 474 -39.75 -10.96 7.52
C GLU A 474 -40.26 -9.89 6.54
N GLY A 475 -41.35 -9.22 6.92
CA GLY A 475 -41.99 -8.21 6.08
C GLY A 475 -41.02 -7.10 5.72
N GLY A 476 -40.89 -6.81 4.43
CA GLY A 476 -39.97 -5.80 3.92
C GLY A 476 -38.61 -6.34 3.47
N SER A 477 -38.26 -7.60 3.79
CA SER A 477 -37.05 -8.25 3.25
C SER A 477 -37.16 -8.49 1.73
N LEU A 478 -36.02 -8.70 1.05
CA LEU A 478 -35.97 -8.96 -0.40
C LEU A 478 -36.94 -10.07 -0.82
N ARG A 479 -36.92 -11.22 -0.16
CA ARG A 479 -37.79 -12.36 -0.50
C ARG A 479 -39.26 -12.06 -0.24
N SER A 480 -39.59 -11.37 0.86
CA SER A 480 -40.98 -10.95 1.15
C SER A 480 -41.48 -9.98 0.08
N VAL A 481 -40.73 -8.94 -0.26
CA VAL A 481 -41.15 -7.93 -1.24
C VAL A 481 -41.24 -8.54 -2.64
N ILE A 482 -40.29 -9.39 -3.04
CA ILE A 482 -40.36 -10.11 -4.32
C ILE A 482 -41.60 -10.99 -4.37
N SER A 483 -41.94 -11.67 -3.28
CA SER A 483 -43.14 -12.51 -3.19
C SER A 483 -44.44 -11.72 -3.17
N GLU A 484 -44.48 -10.55 -2.55
CA GLU A 484 -45.68 -9.70 -2.49
C GLU A 484 -45.94 -8.97 -3.82
N SER A 485 -44.86 -8.59 -4.52
CA SER A 485 -44.91 -7.76 -5.72
C SER A 485 -44.52 -8.50 -7.00
N TRP A 486 -44.56 -9.83 -7.00
CA TRP A 486 -44.00 -10.66 -8.09
C TRP A 486 -44.55 -10.31 -9.48
N GLU A 487 -45.85 -10.05 -9.61
CA GLU A 487 -46.49 -9.63 -10.87
C GLU A 487 -45.92 -8.30 -11.38
N ASN A 488 -45.78 -7.32 -10.48
CA ASN A 488 -45.24 -5.99 -10.79
C ASN A 488 -43.75 -6.03 -11.12
N LEU A 489 -43.03 -6.97 -10.52
CA LEU A 489 -41.62 -7.24 -10.79
C LEU A 489 -41.39 -8.10 -12.04
N GLY A 490 -42.46 -8.50 -12.74
CA GLY A 490 -42.39 -9.22 -14.01
C GLY A 490 -42.03 -10.70 -13.87
N LEU A 491 -42.26 -11.31 -12.71
CA LEU A 491 -42.05 -12.75 -12.51
C LEU A 491 -43.21 -13.55 -13.12
N PRO A 492 -42.96 -14.77 -13.64
CA PRO A 492 -43.99 -15.58 -14.32
C PRO A 492 -44.94 -16.31 -13.34
N ALA A 493 -44.56 -16.44 -12.08
CA ALA A 493 -45.30 -17.15 -11.04
C ALA A 493 -44.96 -16.58 -9.66
N PRO A 494 -45.83 -16.76 -8.64
CA PRO A 494 -45.51 -16.40 -7.27
C PRO A 494 -44.29 -17.20 -6.78
N PRO A 495 -43.31 -16.55 -6.13
CA PRO A 495 -42.15 -17.22 -5.53
C PRO A 495 -42.51 -18.33 -4.54
N ASP A 496 -41.70 -19.38 -4.53
CA ASP A 496 -41.78 -20.49 -3.57
C ASP A 496 -40.41 -20.74 -2.91
N THR A 497 -40.26 -21.79 -2.10
CA THR A 497 -39.00 -22.10 -1.41
C THR A 497 -37.81 -22.35 -2.36
N SER A 498 -38.07 -22.88 -3.56
CA SER A 498 -37.05 -23.15 -4.58
C SER A 498 -36.75 -21.89 -5.40
N ASP A 499 -37.80 -21.28 -5.93
CA ASP A 499 -37.80 -20.07 -6.75
C ASP A 499 -38.15 -18.83 -5.93
N ASN A 500 -37.35 -18.56 -4.90
CA ASN A 500 -37.51 -17.43 -3.97
C ASN A 500 -36.86 -16.12 -4.42
N GLY A 501 -36.60 -15.94 -5.72
CA GLY A 501 -35.98 -14.74 -6.28
C GLY A 501 -34.46 -14.63 -6.13
N VAL A 502 -33.90 -14.84 -4.94
CA VAL A 502 -32.50 -14.46 -4.62
C VAL A 502 -31.74 -15.45 -3.73
N HIS A 503 -30.41 -15.44 -3.86
CA HIS A 503 -29.44 -16.15 -3.03
C HIS A 503 -28.44 -15.18 -2.39
N ALA A 504 -27.94 -15.53 -1.20
CA ALA A 504 -26.78 -14.90 -0.57
C ALA A 504 -26.00 -15.92 0.26
N SER A 505 -24.68 -15.71 0.36
CA SER A 505 -23.76 -16.49 1.20
C SER A 505 -24.26 -16.64 2.63
N ALA A 506 -24.16 -17.84 3.21
CA ALA A 506 -24.67 -18.11 4.55
C ALA A 506 -23.68 -17.79 5.69
N SER A 507 -22.40 -17.62 5.36
CA SER A 507 -21.32 -17.23 6.27
C SER A 507 -20.15 -16.59 5.49
N PRO A 508 -19.20 -15.91 6.17
CA PRO A 508 -17.95 -15.43 5.57
C PRO A 508 -17.15 -16.54 4.86
N PHE A 509 -17.11 -17.75 5.43
CA PHE A 509 -16.43 -18.89 4.82
C PHE A 509 -17.16 -19.39 3.57
N GLU A 510 -18.49 -19.46 3.61
CA GLU A 510 -19.28 -19.79 2.41
C GLU A 510 -19.16 -18.71 1.33
N ALA A 511 -19.05 -17.44 1.71
CA ALA A 511 -18.80 -16.37 0.76
C ALA A 511 -17.44 -16.55 0.05
N LEU A 512 -16.40 -16.94 0.77
CA LEU A 512 -15.12 -17.35 0.19
C LEU A 512 -15.30 -18.55 -0.76
N ALA A 513 -15.95 -19.63 -0.31
CA ALA A 513 -16.18 -20.83 -1.12
C ALA A 513 -16.99 -20.53 -2.40
N GLU A 514 -17.98 -19.64 -2.31
CA GLU A 514 -18.78 -19.18 -3.43
C GLU A 514 -18.00 -18.30 -4.38
N ARG A 515 -17.17 -17.37 -3.91
CA ARG A 515 -16.30 -16.57 -4.80
C ARG A 515 -15.26 -17.44 -5.50
N ILE A 516 -14.69 -18.45 -4.82
CA ILE A 516 -13.83 -19.47 -5.45
C ILE A 516 -14.62 -20.23 -6.53
N ASN A 517 -15.84 -20.67 -6.23
CA ASN A 517 -16.63 -21.47 -7.17
C ASN A 517 -17.12 -20.63 -8.37
N TRP A 518 -17.84 -19.55 -8.11
CA TRP A 518 -18.60 -18.77 -9.09
C TRP A 518 -17.77 -17.73 -9.83
N LEU A 519 -16.79 -17.11 -9.17
CA LEU A 519 -15.99 -16.01 -9.73
C LEU A 519 -14.54 -16.41 -10.02
N GLY A 520 -14.11 -17.49 -9.39
CA GLY A 520 -12.78 -18.00 -9.51
C GLY A 520 -11.70 -17.24 -8.79
N VAL A 521 -12.05 -16.65 -7.66
CA VAL A 521 -11.08 -15.99 -6.80
C VAL A 521 -10.17 -17.04 -6.15
N ALA A 522 -8.85 -16.83 -6.14
CA ALA A 522 -7.93 -17.68 -5.39
C ALA A 522 -8.02 -17.39 -3.88
N VAL A 523 -7.81 -18.40 -3.03
CA VAL A 523 -7.81 -18.23 -1.56
C VAL A 523 -6.82 -17.14 -1.12
N SER A 524 -5.67 -17.06 -1.79
CA SER A 524 -4.61 -16.07 -1.52
C SER A 524 -4.92 -14.65 -2.00
N ASP A 525 -5.99 -14.46 -2.78
CA ASP A 525 -6.43 -13.15 -3.29
C ASP A 525 -7.67 -12.65 -2.54
N ASP A 526 -8.48 -13.57 -2.03
CA ASP A 526 -9.63 -13.29 -1.18
C ASP A 526 -9.23 -12.73 0.19
N PHE A 527 -9.91 -11.69 0.68
CA PHE A 527 -9.58 -11.06 1.96
C PHE A 527 -9.80 -12.00 3.16
N PHE A 528 -10.86 -12.81 3.15
CA PHE A 528 -11.12 -13.78 4.22
C PHE A 528 -10.23 -15.02 4.07
N GLY A 529 -9.94 -15.44 2.83
CA GLY A 529 -8.96 -16.48 2.53
C GLY A 529 -7.53 -16.13 3.02
N LYS A 530 -7.09 -14.88 2.79
CA LYS A 530 -5.84 -14.32 3.35
C LYS A 530 -5.84 -14.36 4.87
N ALA A 531 -6.93 -13.95 5.52
CA ALA A 531 -7.02 -13.99 6.98
C ALA A 531 -6.92 -15.42 7.55
N LEU A 532 -7.51 -16.42 6.88
CA LEU A 532 -7.36 -17.83 7.27
C LEU A 532 -5.93 -18.33 7.12
N LEU A 533 -5.27 -18.00 5.99
CA LEU A 533 -3.86 -18.35 5.76
C LEU A 533 -2.94 -17.67 6.78
N ALA A 534 -3.12 -16.37 7.01
CA ALA A 534 -2.40 -15.57 7.99
C ALA A 534 -2.56 -16.12 9.42
N ALA A 535 -3.76 -16.60 9.76
CA ALA A 535 -4.05 -17.21 11.04
C ALA A 535 -3.56 -18.68 11.15
N GLY A 536 -2.93 -19.22 10.10
CA GLY A 536 -2.25 -20.52 10.11
C GLY A 536 -3.08 -21.71 9.63
N VAL A 537 -4.25 -21.48 9.00
CA VAL A 537 -5.01 -22.56 8.36
C VAL A 537 -4.36 -22.93 7.02
N PRO A 538 -3.93 -24.19 6.80
CA PRO A 538 -3.27 -24.57 5.55
C PRO A 538 -4.18 -24.40 4.34
N LEU A 539 -3.61 -23.99 3.20
CA LEU A 539 -4.36 -23.82 1.94
C LEU A 539 -5.12 -25.09 1.51
N ALA A 540 -4.50 -26.26 1.66
CA ALA A 540 -5.13 -27.55 1.35
C ALA A 540 -6.37 -27.79 2.23
N THR A 541 -6.31 -27.42 3.51
CA THR A 541 -7.44 -27.51 4.44
C THR A 541 -8.55 -26.54 4.03
N ILE A 542 -8.24 -25.29 3.69
CA ILE A 542 -9.24 -24.31 3.22
C ILE A 542 -9.96 -24.84 1.97
N ARG A 543 -9.21 -25.37 1.00
CA ARG A 543 -9.77 -25.96 -0.23
C ARG A 543 -10.67 -27.17 0.04
N PHE A 544 -10.24 -28.07 0.92
CA PHE A 544 -11.05 -29.21 1.36
C PHE A 544 -12.34 -28.74 2.06
N TRP A 545 -12.22 -27.75 2.93
CA TRP A 545 -13.35 -27.16 3.64
C TRP A 545 -14.39 -26.51 2.74
N CYS A 546 -14.00 -25.99 1.56
CA CYS A 546 -14.94 -25.48 0.55
C CYS A 546 -15.88 -26.56 -0.01
N THR A 547 -15.63 -27.86 0.20
CA THR A 547 -16.56 -28.95 -0.18
C THR A 547 -17.62 -29.23 0.88
N ASN A 548 -17.67 -28.42 1.94
CA ASN A 548 -18.51 -28.62 3.12
C ASN A 548 -18.39 -30.03 3.75
N PRO A 549 -17.18 -30.44 4.18
CA PRO A 549 -16.98 -31.74 4.80
C PRO A 549 -17.62 -31.82 6.19
N ASP A 550 -17.91 -33.04 6.63
CA ASP A 550 -18.26 -33.32 8.02
C ASP A 550 -16.99 -33.25 8.89
N VAL A 551 -16.97 -32.34 9.86
CA VAL A 551 -15.88 -32.17 10.84
C VAL A 551 -16.33 -32.58 12.23
N VAL A 552 -15.40 -33.01 13.08
CA VAL A 552 -15.66 -33.33 14.48
C VAL A 552 -15.29 -32.12 15.33
N PHE A 553 -16.28 -31.50 15.97
CA PHE A 553 -16.09 -30.34 16.84
C PHE A 553 -16.99 -30.46 18.07
N ASP A 554 -16.46 -30.19 19.27
CA ASP A 554 -17.15 -30.39 20.56
C ASP A 554 -17.79 -31.78 20.74
N GLY A 555 -17.10 -32.82 20.26
CA GLY A 555 -17.55 -34.21 20.38
C GLY A 555 -18.73 -34.58 19.49
N ARG A 556 -19.10 -33.73 18.53
CA ARG A 556 -20.16 -33.97 17.54
C ARG A 556 -19.59 -33.91 16.13
N ARG A 557 -20.07 -34.79 15.25
CA ARG A 557 -19.78 -34.75 13.81
C ARG A 557 -20.90 -34.02 13.09
N GLN A 558 -20.57 -32.97 12.35
CA GLN A 558 -21.51 -32.11 11.63
C GLN A 558 -20.81 -31.40 10.46
N SER A 559 -21.57 -30.87 9.51
CA SER A 559 -20.98 -30.19 8.35
C SER A 559 -20.30 -28.88 8.76
N LEU A 560 -19.21 -28.53 8.09
CA LEU A 560 -18.45 -27.32 8.38
C LEU A 560 -19.28 -26.05 8.15
N PHE A 561 -20.07 -26.00 7.08
CA PHE A 561 -20.89 -24.83 6.78
C PHE A 561 -21.96 -24.63 7.86
N ASP A 562 -22.62 -25.69 8.34
CA ASP A 562 -23.57 -25.57 9.46
C ASP A 562 -22.90 -25.04 10.74
N LEU A 563 -21.61 -25.33 10.95
CA LEU A 563 -20.85 -24.81 12.09
C LEU A 563 -20.54 -23.31 11.96
N LEU A 564 -20.38 -22.81 10.75
CA LEU A 564 -19.94 -21.45 10.46
C LEU A 564 -21.10 -20.52 10.03
N GLU A 565 -22.28 -21.09 9.76
CA GLU A 565 -23.50 -20.39 9.35
C GLU A 565 -23.88 -19.26 10.32
N ASP A 566 -24.34 -18.13 9.77
CA ASP A 566 -24.79 -16.94 10.50
C ASP A 566 -23.76 -16.25 11.40
N LEU A 567 -22.50 -16.71 11.40
CA LEU A 567 -21.45 -16.07 12.16
C LEU A 567 -20.93 -14.82 11.43
N ASP A 568 -20.71 -13.76 12.21
CA ASP A 568 -19.96 -12.60 11.77
C ASP A 568 -18.49 -12.98 11.54
N ILE A 569 -17.79 -12.19 10.73
CA ILE A 569 -16.46 -12.52 10.22
C ILE A 569 -15.42 -12.87 11.28
N ARG A 570 -15.47 -12.21 12.43
CA ARG A 570 -14.54 -12.45 13.54
C ARG A 570 -14.83 -13.79 14.22
N GLU A 571 -16.09 -14.07 14.51
CA GLU A 571 -16.57 -15.31 15.12
C GLU A 571 -16.35 -16.49 14.17
N CYS A 572 -16.59 -16.29 12.87
CA CYS A 572 -16.35 -17.28 11.83
C CYS A 572 -14.87 -17.66 11.77
N LEU A 573 -13.96 -16.67 11.73
CA LEU A 573 -12.52 -16.90 11.73
C LEU A 573 -12.05 -17.62 13.01
N GLN A 574 -12.50 -17.18 14.18
CA GLN A 574 -12.15 -17.80 15.46
C GLN A 574 -12.62 -19.26 15.53
N LYS A 575 -13.84 -19.53 15.08
CA LYS A 575 -14.39 -20.89 15.09
C LYS A 575 -13.70 -21.79 14.06
N ALA A 576 -13.40 -21.27 12.88
CA ALA A 576 -12.59 -21.98 11.88
C ALA A 576 -11.21 -22.37 12.45
N LEU A 577 -10.54 -21.46 13.16
CA LEU A 577 -9.27 -21.77 13.82
C LEU A 577 -9.39 -22.82 14.92
N ALA A 578 -10.45 -22.76 15.73
CA ALA A 578 -10.72 -23.77 16.74
C ALA A 578 -10.96 -25.16 16.13
N ILE A 579 -11.63 -25.23 14.97
CA ILE A 579 -11.84 -26.47 14.21
C ILE A 579 -10.52 -27.01 13.64
N ALA A 580 -9.65 -26.12 13.13
CA ALA A 580 -8.34 -26.48 12.58
C ALA A 580 -7.35 -27.04 13.62
N CYS A 581 -7.57 -26.77 14.92
CA CYS A 581 -6.69 -27.27 15.99
C CYS A 581 -6.78 -28.79 16.21
N ASP A 582 -7.80 -29.47 15.66
CA ASP A 582 -7.89 -30.93 15.70
C ASP A 582 -7.42 -31.51 14.35
N GLU A 583 -6.33 -32.28 14.38
CA GLU A 583 -5.73 -32.89 13.18
C GLU A 583 -6.72 -33.77 12.39
N GLN A 584 -7.78 -34.30 13.03
CA GLN A 584 -8.82 -35.09 12.35
C GLN A 584 -9.68 -34.26 11.38
N ASN A 585 -9.64 -32.94 11.49
CA ASN A 585 -10.41 -32.02 10.66
C ASN A 585 -9.58 -31.37 9.54
N LEU A 586 -8.28 -31.68 9.46
CA LEU A 586 -7.38 -31.18 8.43
C LEU A 586 -7.46 -32.06 7.18
N GLY A 587 -7.67 -31.45 6.01
CA GLY A 587 -7.59 -32.16 4.74
C GLY A 587 -6.15 -32.45 4.33
N SER A 588 -5.86 -33.69 3.93
CA SER A 588 -4.59 -34.08 3.30
C SER A 588 -4.63 -33.89 1.77
N GLU A 589 -3.49 -33.72 1.11
CA GLU A 589 -3.41 -33.62 -0.37
C GLU A 589 -4.06 -34.81 -1.11
N ASN A 590 -4.17 -35.97 -0.43
CA ASN A 590 -4.76 -37.20 -0.97
C ASN A 590 -6.29 -37.32 -0.73
N GLU A 591 -6.85 -36.60 0.25
CA GLU A 591 -8.31 -36.59 0.53
C GLU A 591 -9.07 -35.60 -0.36
N VAL A 592 -8.35 -34.76 -1.08
CA VAL A 592 -8.89 -34.02 -2.21
C VAL A 592 -9.22 -35.06 -3.29
N ALA A 593 -10.48 -35.51 -3.34
CA ALA A 593 -10.94 -36.47 -4.34
C ALA A 593 -10.44 -36.02 -5.73
N PRO A 594 -9.89 -36.94 -6.55
CA PRO A 594 -9.37 -36.53 -7.83
C PRO A 594 -10.56 -36.06 -8.65
N PHE A 595 -10.43 -34.85 -9.18
CA PHE A 595 -11.31 -34.20 -10.14
C PHE A 595 -11.41 -35.05 -11.42
N VAL A 596 -12.05 -36.23 -11.37
CA VAL A 596 -12.03 -37.22 -12.45
C VAL A 596 -13.41 -37.29 -13.07
N GLY A 597 -13.53 -36.60 -14.19
CA GLY A 597 -14.73 -36.54 -15.00
C GLY A 597 -14.71 -35.45 -16.08
N VAL A 598 -13.61 -34.70 -16.23
CA VAL A 598 -13.44 -33.75 -17.33
C VAL A 598 -12.02 -33.85 -17.87
N GLU A 599 -11.86 -34.06 -19.16
CA GLU A 599 -10.62 -33.69 -19.87
C GLU A 599 -10.32 -32.22 -19.50
N GLN A 600 -9.33 -32.00 -18.64
CA GLN A 600 -8.70 -30.71 -18.34
C GLN A 600 -9.61 -29.47 -18.43
N ALA A 601 -10.74 -29.45 -17.72
CA ALA A 601 -11.49 -28.21 -17.48
C ALA A 601 -11.06 -27.59 -16.15
N THR A 602 -9.89 -26.96 -16.19
CA THR A 602 -9.33 -26.05 -15.18
C THR A 602 -10.25 -24.86 -14.90
N ILE A 603 -10.65 -24.69 -13.64
CA ILE A 603 -11.28 -23.52 -12.99
C ILE A 603 -10.78 -23.60 -11.54
N PRO A 604 -10.40 -22.53 -10.80
CA PRO A 604 -10.65 -21.11 -11.03
C PRO A 604 -9.46 -20.14 -10.90
N GLU A 605 -8.21 -20.54 -10.63
CA GLU A 605 -7.04 -19.62 -10.79
C GLU A 605 -6.97 -19.01 -12.20
N LYS A 606 -7.68 -19.65 -13.13
CA LYS A 606 -7.94 -19.21 -14.48
C LYS A 606 -8.78 -17.94 -14.63
N ARG A 607 -9.58 -17.39 -13.70
CA ARG A 607 -10.45 -16.25 -14.09
C ARG A 607 -9.81 -14.86 -13.99
N LEU A 608 -8.99 -14.60 -12.97
CA LEU A 608 -8.17 -13.38 -12.95
C LEU A 608 -7.04 -13.51 -13.97
N SER A 609 -6.38 -14.68 -14.02
CA SER A 609 -5.38 -14.97 -15.05
C SER A 609 -5.98 -14.94 -16.45
N ASP A 610 -7.12 -15.57 -16.75
CA ASP A 610 -7.75 -15.50 -18.08
C ASP A 610 -8.26 -14.10 -18.38
N LEU A 611 -8.65 -13.27 -17.39
CA LEU A 611 -9.00 -11.87 -17.64
C LEU A 611 -7.76 -11.04 -17.98
N GLU A 612 -6.66 -11.18 -17.24
CA GLU A 612 -5.40 -10.47 -17.49
C GLU A 612 -4.72 -10.99 -18.77
N ILE A 613 -4.72 -12.29 -19.00
CA ILE A 613 -4.29 -12.96 -20.24
C ILE A 613 -5.22 -12.55 -21.39
N SER A 614 -6.53 -12.51 -21.20
CA SER A 614 -7.49 -12.03 -22.22
C SER A 614 -7.24 -10.56 -22.51
N ASN A 615 -7.02 -9.71 -21.50
CA ASN A 615 -6.71 -8.29 -21.68
C ASN A 615 -5.39 -8.11 -22.42
N ALA A 616 -4.33 -8.81 -22.05
CA ALA A 616 -3.05 -8.81 -22.77
C ALA A 616 -3.15 -9.40 -24.18
N CYS A 617 -4.15 -10.25 -24.45
CA CYS A 617 -4.42 -10.81 -25.78
C CYS A 617 -5.51 -10.06 -26.57
N LYS A 618 -6.15 -9.02 -26.00
CA LYS A 618 -7.20 -8.23 -26.68
C LYS A 618 -6.58 -7.25 -27.66
N THR A 619 -5.44 -6.68 -27.29
CA THR A 619 -4.66 -5.75 -28.11
C THR A 619 -3.20 -6.13 -28.07
N HIS A 620 -2.48 -5.91 -29.16
CA HIS A 620 -1.03 -5.88 -29.18
C HIS A 620 -0.57 -4.45 -29.04
N THR A 621 0.40 -4.21 -28.17
CA THR A 621 1.01 -2.90 -27.95
C THR A 621 2.52 -3.03 -28.09
N ALA A 622 3.08 -2.50 -29.17
CA ALA A 622 4.52 -2.47 -29.42
C ALA A 622 5.09 -1.09 -29.09
N PHE A 623 6.31 -1.09 -28.55
CA PHE A 623 7.14 0.10 -28.50
C PHE A 623 7.87 0.21 -29.84
N THR A 624 7.64 1.32 -30.54
CA THR A 624 8.36 1.64 -31.78
C THR A 624 9.09 2.94 -31.61
N PHE A 625 10.22 3.09 -32.29
CA PHE A 625 10.88 4.38 -32.29
C PHE A 625 11.60 4.69 -33.60
N ILE A 626 11.50 5.94 -34.01
CA ILE A 626 12.17 6.47 -35.19
C ILE A 626 13.60 6.82 -34.78
N LYS A 627 14.56 6.26 -35.51
CA LYS A 627 15.99 6.41 -35.24
C LYS A 627 16.45 7.85 -35.51
N PRO A 628 17.52 8.33 -34.86
CA PRO A 628 17.96 9.72 -34.96
C PRO A 628 18.13 10.25 -36.39
N HIS A 629 18.70 9.46 -37.31
CA HIS A 629 18.89 9.88 -38.70
C HIS A 629 17.58 10.14 -39.47
N ALA A 630 16.45 9.62 -38.96
CA ALA A 630 15.13 9.74 -39.56
C ALA A 630 14.13 10.51 -38.67
N GLY A 631 14.57 11.10 -37.56
CA GLY A 631 13.72 11.78 -36.57
C GLY A 631 13.13 13.13 -36.99
N ASN A 632 12.94 13.38 -38.29
CA ASN A 632 12.35 14.60 -38.82
C ASN A 632 10.81 14.50 -38.91
N ASP A 633 10.13 15.64 -38.91
CA ASP A 633 8.66 15.68 -38.85
C ASP A 633 7.99 15.04 -40.08
N THR A 634 8.62 15.06 -41.24
CA THR A 634 8.09 14.40 -42.45
C THR A 634 8.01 12.90 -42.27
N VAL A 635 9.07 12.29 -41.74
CA VAL A 635 9.09 10.85 -41.43
C VAL A 635 8.13 10.52 -40.28
N ILE A 636 8.13 11.31 -39.20
CA ILE A 636 7.23 11.08 -38.05
C ILE A 636 5.77 11.07 -38.49
N ASN A 637 5.37 12.06 -39.29
CA ASN A 637 4.02 12.15 -39.82
C ASN A 637 3.69 10.97 -40.75
N TYR A 638 4.62 10.62 -41.64
CA TYR A 638 4.42 9.48 -42.53
C TYR A 638 4.27 8.16 -41.78
N VAL A 639 5.13 7.89 -40.79
CA VAL A 639 5.04 6.68 -39.95
C VAL A 639 3.69 6.63 -39.25
N ARG A 640 3.25 7.74 -38.62
CA ARG A 640 1.95 7.82 -37.94
C ARG A 640 0.79 7.56 -38.90
N ASP A 641 0.80 8.19 -40.07
CA ASP A 641 -0.28 8.04 -41.06
C ASP A 641 -0.27 6.63 -41.67
N HIS A 642 0.91 6.04 -41.88
CA HIS A 642 1.08 4.68 -42.38
C HIS A 642 0.57 3.65 -41.36
N LEU A 643 0.91 3.79 -40.08
CA LEU A 643 0.37 2.93 -39.01
C LEU A 643 -1.16 3.04 -38.94
N ALA A 644 -1.69 4.27 -38.95
CA ALA A 644 -3.13 4.51 -38.92
C ALA A 644 -3.86 3.90 -40.13
N ALA A 645 -3.28 3.97 -41.32
CA ALA A 645 -3.84 3.37 -42.54
C ALA A 645 -3.96 1.83 -42.45
N HIS A 646 -3.16 1.19 -41.61
CA HIS A 646 -3.20 -0.26 -41.35
C HIS A 646 -3.98 -0.63 -40.09
N GLY A 647 -4.74 0.31 -39.51
CA GLY A 647 -5.56 0.07 -38.33
C GLY A 647 -4.75 -0.05 -37.03
N ILE A 648 -3.55 0.53 -37.00
CA ILE A 648 -2.69 0.59 -35.82
C ILE A 648 -2.82 1.98 -35.19
N HIS A 649 -3.19 2.02 -33.93
CA HIS A 649 -3.47 3.22 -33.16
C HIS A 649 -2.22 3.68 -32.40
N CYS A 650 -1.97 4.98 -32.39
CA CYS A 650 -0.94 5.59 -31.53
C CYS A 650 -1.56 5.84 -30.15
N VAL A 651 -1.13 5.10 -29.13
CA VAL A 651 -1.58 5.27 -27.74
C VAL A 651 -0.88 6.46 -27.09
N SER A 652 0.45 6.49 -27.24
CA SER A 652 1.31 7.56 -26.75
C SER A 652 2.50 7.76 -27.69
N GLN A 653 3.09 8.95 -27.67
CA GLN A 653 4.31 9.26 -28.40
C GLN A 653 5.03 10.43 -27.74
N ALA A 654 6.36 10.40 -27.73
CA ALA A 654 7.17 11.55 -27.34
C ALA A 654 8.55 11.51 -27.99
N ARG A 655 9.25 12.65 -27.89
CA ARG A 655 10.65 12.76 -28.31
C ARG A 655 11.54 12.66 -27.07
N ILE A 656 12.54 11.80 -27.14
CA ILE A 656 13.54 11.59 -26.08
C ILE A 656 14.88 12.11 -26.62
N SER A 657 15.47 13.02 -25.86
CA SER A 657 16.72 13.70 -26.23
C SER A 657 17.94 12.80 -26.07
N ALA A 658 19.03 13.10 -26.80
CA ALA A 658 20.30 12.42 -26.65
C ALA A 658 20.83 12.47 -25.20
N GLU A 659 20.61 13.59 -24.52
CA GLU A 659 21.00 13.80 -23.13
C GLU A 659 20.26 12.85 -22.18
N GLU A 660 18.94 12.71 -22.34
CA GLU A 660 18.14 11.74 -21.57
C GLU A 660 18.54 10.29 -21.88
N ILE A 661 18.80 9.97 -23.16
CA ILE A 661 19.26 8.64 -23.58
C ILE A 661 20.59 8.28 -22.91
N ASP A 662 21.54 9.22 -22.87
CA ASP A 662 22.85 9.02 -22.27
C ASP A 662 22.77 8.96 -20.73
N GLN A 663 22.06 9.90 -20.11
CA GLN A 663 21.91 9.99 -18.65
C GLN A 663 21.26 8.74 -18.06
N HIS A 664 20.22 8.22 -18.71
CA HIS A 664 19.50 7.03 -18.24
C HIS A 664 20.01 5.72 -18.85
N GLN A 665 21.04 5.79 -19.70
CA GLN A 665 21.64 4.65 -20.40
C GLN A 665 20.61 3.84 -21.21
N LEU A 666 19.62 4.53 -21.82
CA LEU A 666 18.46 3.88 -22.45
C LEU A 666 18.87 2.97 -23.61
N ILE A 667 19.76 3.44 -24.47
CA ILE A 667 20.25 2.66 -25.61
C ILE A 667 21.21 1.54 -25.19
N ASP A 668 21.91 1.74 -24.07
CA ASP A 668 22.83 0.74 -23.51
C ASP A 668 22.04 -0.43 -22.92
N LYS A 669 20.99 -0.15 -22.15
CA LYS A 669 20.05 -1.15 -21.63
C LYS A 669 19.28 -1.86 -22.74
N HIS A 670 18.81 -1.12 -23.75
CA HIS A 670 18.10 -1.69 -24.89
C HIS A 670 18.97 -2.69 -25.67
N TYR A 671 20.27 -2.44 -25.77
CA TYR A 671 21.25 -3.38 -26.35
C TYR A 671 22.15 -4.03 -25.30
N GLY A 672 21.63 -4.30 -24.10
CA GLY A 672 22.42 -4.68 -22.91
C GLY A 672 23.43 -5.81 -23.16
N ALA A 673 23.01 -6.88 -23.82
CA ALA A 673 23.89 -8.02 -24.11
C ALA A 673 25.10 -7.65 -25.00
N ILE A 674 24.97 -6.65 -25.87
CA ILE A 674 26.05 -6.15 -26.74
C ILE A 674 26.85 -5.08 -26.01
N ALA A 675 26.15 -4.14 -25.35
CA ALA A 675 26.70 -3.01 -24.62
C ALA A 675 27.61 -3.44 -23.48
N ASP A 676 27.16 -4.40 -22.66
CA ASP A 676 27.93 -4.92 -21.54
C ASP A 676 29.26 -5.51 -21.98
N LYS A 677 29.26 -6.31 -23.06
CA LYS A 677 30.48 -6.93 -23.60
C LYS A 677 31.41 -5.91 -24.26
N ALA A 678 30.85 -4.83 -24.80
CA ALA A 678 31.60 -3.78 -25.48
C ALA A 678 32.19 -2.74 -24.51
N MET A 679 31.53 -2.46 -23.39
CA MET A 679 31.85 -1.29 -22.55
C MET A 679 32.04 -1.59 -21.07
N ARG A 680 31.42 -2.67 -20.53
CA ARG A 680 31.39 -2.93 -19.09
C ARG A 680 32.27 -4.10 -18.67
N LEU A 681 32.05 -5.28 -19.25
CA LEU A 681 32.74 -6.52 -18.89
C LEU A 681 34.20 -6.47 -19.32
N LYS A 682 35.10 -6.86 -18.42
CA LYS A 682 36.51 -7.05 -18.72
C LYS A 682 36.74 -8.41 -19.39
N PRO A 683 37.85 -8.59 -20.13
CA PRO A 683 38.11 -9.81 -20.88
C PRO A 683 38.01 -11.12 -20.08
N VAL A 684 38.40 -11.11 -18.81
CA VAL A 684 38.33 -12.26 -17.90
C VAL A 684 36.90 -12.60 -17.45
N GLU A 685 35.97 -11.66 -17.57
CA GLU A 685 34.56 -11.80 -17.16
C GLU A 685 33.66 -12.20 -18.33
N LEU A 686 34.20 -12.30 -19.55
CA LEU A 686 33.43 -12.62 -20.74
C LEU A 686 32.99 -14.09 -20.76
N PRO A 687 31.70 -14.39 -20.97
CA PRO A 687 31.19 -15.76 -21.00
C PRO A 687 31.46 -16.42 -22.36
N VAL A 688 32.71 -16.84 -22.60
CA VAL A 688 33.12 -17.52 -23.85
C VAL A 688 33.02 -19.04 -23.66
N SER A 689 32.12 -19.68 -24.42
CA SER A 689 31.91 -21.14 -24.37
C SER A 689 33.14 -21.92 -24.88
N ALA A 690 33.25 -23.19 -24.50
CA ALA A 690 34.37 -24.05 -24.95
C ALA A 690 34.42 -24.19 -26.48
N SER A 691 33.26 -24.21 -27.16
CA SER A 691 33.20 -24.22 -28.63
C SER A 691 33.69 -22.90 -29.23
N ALA A 692 33.32 -21.75 -28.65
CA ALA A 692 33.80 -20.44 -29.06
C ALA A 692 35.31 -20.27 -28.82
N GLN A 693 35.84 -20.79 -27.70
CA GLN A 693 37.29 -20.84 -27.44
C GLN A 693 38.03 -21.68 -28.47
N LEU A 694 37.46 -22.83 -28.86
CA LEU A 694 38.02 -23.68 -29.90
C LEU A 694 38.02 -22.99 -31.27
N GLU A 695 36.92 -22.32 -31.64
CA GLU A 695 36.83 -21.54 -32.88
C GLU A 695 37.84 -20.38 -32.89
N PHE A 696 38.00 -19.69 -31.75
CA PHE A 696 39.03 -18.67 -31.55
C PHE A 696 40.43 -19.24 -31.77
N GLN A 697 40.74 -20.38 -31.18
CA GLN A 697 42.02 -21.05 -31.35
C GLN A 697 42.25 -21.48 -32.80
N MET A 698 41.25 -22.03 -33.48
CA MET A 698 41.38 -22.46 -34.88
C MET A 698 41.58 -21.29 -35.84
N THR A 699 40.88 -20.18 -35.61
CA THR A 699 40.92 -19.01 -36.50
C THR A 699 42.18 -18.18 -36.30
N PHE A 700 42.57 -17.95 -35.03
CA PHE A 700 43.66 -17.03 -34.69
C PHE A 700 44.96 -17.74 -34.28
N ASN A 701 44.94 -19.08 -34.22
CA ASN A 701 46.08 -19.91 -33.82
C ASN A 701 46.66 -19.52 -32.44
N LEU A 702 45.79 -19.15 -31.50
CA LEU A 702 46.12 -18.76 -30.15
C LEU A 702 44.99 -19.20 -29.21
N PRO A 703 45.25 -19.97 -28.14
CA PRO A 703 44.21 -20.31 -27.16
C PRO A 703 43.63 -19.05 -26.51
N TRP A 704 42.30 -19.04 -26.28
CA TRP A 704 41.59 -17.90 -25.71
C TRP A 704 42.19 -17.47 -24.36
N GLU A 705 42.44 -18.43 -23.47
CA GLU A 705 42.96 -18.19 -22.12
C GLU A 705 44.34 -17.53 -22.19
N VAL A 706 45.16 -17.93 -23.17
CA VAL A 706 46.48 -17.36 -23.40
C VAL A 706 46.36 -15.93 -23.91
N ALA A 707 45.42 -15.64 -24.82
CA ALA A 707 45.17 -14.29 -25.30
C ALA A 707 44.74 -13.34 -24.18
N VAL A 708 43.85 -13.80 -23.29
CA VAL A 708 43.41 -13.04 -22.11
C VAL A 708 44.58 -12.85 -21.12
N GLN A 709 45.34 -13.89 -20.81
CA GLN A 709 46.49 -13.83 -19.90
C GLN A 709 47.61 -12.91 -20.41
N GLN A 710 47.81 -12.86 -21.73
CA GLN A 710 48.78 -11.95 -22.36
C GLN A 710 48.25 -10.50 -22.48
N GLY A 711 47.02 -10.23 -22.05
CA GLY A 711 46.41 -8.89 -22.14
C GLY A 711 46.17 -8.45 -23.58
N LEU A 712 45.91 -9.39 -24.50
CA LEU A 712 45.67 -9.10 -25.92
C LEU A 712 44.19 -8.88 -26.24
N VAL A 713 43.29 -9.20 -25.32
CA VAL A 713 41.84 -9.08 -25.50
C VAL A 713 41.34 -7.82 -24.80
N PHE A 714 40.48 -7.06 -25.46
CA PHE A 714 39.90 -5.83 -24.96
C PHE A 714 38.42 -5.77 -25.31
N ASN A 715 37.60 -5.20 -24.42
CA ASN A 715 36.29 -4.71 -24.83
C ASN A 715 36.47 -3.46 -25.72
N ALA A 716 35.41 -2.99 -26.39
CA ALA A 716 35.52 -1.87 -27.33
C ALA A 716 36.04 -0.59 -26.67
N ILE A 717 35.56 -0.23 -25.47
CA ILE A 717 36.00 1.01 -24.80
C ILE A 717 37.47 0.97 -24.41
N ASP A 718 37.95 -0.16 -23.87
CA ASP A 718 39.35 -0.32 -23.51
C ASP A 718 40.23 -0.40 -24.78
N ALA A 719 39.73 -0.95 -25.89
CA ALA A 719 40.43 -1.00 -27.17
C ALA A 719 40.62 0.40 -27.78
N VAL A 720 39.60 1.26 -27.72
CA VAL A 720 39.68 2.68 -28.13
C VAL A 720 40.80 3.38 -27.35
N HIS A 721 40.84 3.20 -26.03
CA HIS A 721 41.91 3.75 -25.18
C HIS A 721 43.29 3.17 -25.50
N GLN A 722 43.39 1.86 -25.69
CA GLN A 722 44.65 1.16 -25.95
C GLN A 722 45.25 1.51 -27.32
N LEU A 723 44.41 1.69 -28.34
CA LEU A 723 44.83 2.03 -29.70
C LEU A 723 45.01 3.55 -29.89
N GLY A 724 44.45 4.37 -28.99
CA GLY A 724 44.49 5.83 -29.11
C GLY A 724 43.72 6.37 -30.31
N ILE A 725 42.60 5.72 -30.66
CA ILE A 725 41.73 6.05 -31.81
C ILE A 725 40.35 6.49 -31.32
N THR A 726 39.48 7.00 -32.20
CA THR A 726 38.09 7.29 -31.82
C THR A 726 37.18 6.06 -31.96
N PRO A 727 35.97 6.06 -31.37
CA PRO A 727 34.95 5.04 -31.65
C PRO A 727 34.65 4.85 -33.15
N GLU A 728 34.64 5.94 -33.92
CA GLU A 728 34.41 5.94 -35.36
C GLU A 728 35.57 5.28 -36.12
N ASP A 729 36.82 5.56 -35.73
CA ASP A 729 38.00 4.91 -36.29
C ASP A 729 37.98 3.39 -36.03
N LEU A 730 37.60 2.99 -34.81
CA LEU A 730 37.46 1.59 -34.43
C LEU A 730 36.37 0.90 -35.26
N ALA A 731 35.20 1.52 -35.41
CA ALA A 731 34.11 0.99 -36.21
C ALA A 731 34.44 0.93 -37.71
N ALA A 732 35.16 1.92 -38.24
CA ALA A 732 35.66 1.92 -39.62
C ALA A 732 36.61 0.74 -39.86
N THR A 733 37.53 0.50 -38.93
CA THR A 733 38.44 -0.66 -38.97
C THR A 733 37.67 -1.97 -38.84
N TRP A 734 36.70 -2.03 -37.93
CA TRP A 734 35.82 -3.18 -37.71
C TRP A 734 35.04 -3.57 -38.97
N SER A 735 34.53 -2.59 -39.72
CA SER A 735 33.74 -2.81 -40.94
C SER A 735 34.52 -3.52 -42.05
N GLN A 736 35.85 -3.52 -42.00
CA GLN A 736 36.73 -4.17 -42.97
C GLN A 736 37.07 -5.63 -42.61
N LEU A 737 36.70 -6.08 -41.39
CA LEU A 737 37.00 -7.42 -40.92
C LEU A 737 36.17 -8.48 -41.66
N VAL A 738 36.81 -9.59 -42.03
CA VAL A 738 36.15 -10.69 -42.72
C VAL A 738 35.84 -11.82 -41.74
N ARG A 739 34.57 -12.22 -41.66
CA ARG A 739 34.12 -13.30 -40.78
C ARG A 739 34.80 -14.64 -41.15
N GLY A 740 35.27 -15.37 -40.15
CA GLY A 740 36.03 -16.61 -40.31
C GLY A 740 37.52 -16.42 -40.66
N ARG A 741 37.99 -15.16 -40.83
CA ARG A 741 39.41 -14.84 -41.02
C ARG A 741 39.91 -13.91 -39.92
N ASP A 742 39.33 -12.72 -39.84
CA ASP A 742 39.73 -11.67 -38.89
C ASP A 742 38.66 -11.42 -37.83
N MET A 743 37.49 -12.05 -37.95
CA MET A 743 36.38 -11.88 -37.02
C MET A 743 35.64 -13.20 -36.79
N ILE A 744 35.25 -13.43 -35.54
CA ILE A 744 34.49 -14.59 -35.08
C ILE A 744 33.19 -14.09 -34.44
N LYS A 745 32.11 -14.85 -34.62
CA LYS A 745 30.85 -14.65 -33.90
C LYS A 745 30.73 -15.78 -32.88
N PHE A 746 30.92 -15.48 -31.61
CA PHE A 746 30.78 -16.45 -30.52
C PHE A 746 29.32 -16.81 -30.23
N GLY A 747 28.38 -15.91 -30.51
CA GLY A 747 26.96 -16.11 -30.26
C GLY A 747 26.12 -14.89 -30.67
N GLY A 748 24.84 -14.86 -30.31
CA GLY A 748 23.94 -13.72 -30.55
C GLY A 748 24.55 -12.42 -30.02
N GLY A 749 24.80 -11.45 -30.91
CA GLY A 749 25.38 -10.15 -30.51
C GLY A 749 26.80 -10.17 -29.92
N PHE A 750 27.51 -11.31 -29.93
CA PHE A 750 28.83 -11.46 -29.33
C PHE A 750 29.89 -11.78 -30.39
N TYR A 751 30.72 -10.79 -30.70
CA TYR A 751 31.71 -10.85 -31.76
C TYR A 751 33.10 -10.51 -31.23
N CYS A 752 34.10 -11.19 -31.76
CA CYS A 752 35.52 -10.93 -31.52
C CYS A 752 36.21 -10.62 -32.85
N GLY A 753 36.78 -9.43 -32.99
CA GLY A 753 37.52 -9.00 -34.18
C GLY A 753 39.00 -8.81 -33.86
N LYS A 754 39.89 -9.29 -34.73
CA LYS A 754 41.33 -9.06 -34.63
C LYS A 754 41.68 -7.74 -35.31
N ILE A 755 42.19 -6.79 -34.54
CA ILE A 755 42.62 -5.47 -35.03
C ILE A 755 44.09 -5.29 -34.67
N GLY A 756 44.96 -5.30 -35.69
CA GLY A 756 46.41 -5.32 -35.47
C GLY A 756 46.84 -6.56 -34.69
N ASN A 757 47.42 -6.34 -33.50
CA ASN A 757 47.90 -7.41 -32.60
C ASN A 757 46.94 -7.71 -31.45
N ILE A 758 45.78 -7.04 -31.37
CA ILE A 758 44.81 -7.22 -30.29
C ILE A 758 43.49 -7.79 -30.80
N PHE A 759 42.68 -8.29 -29.87
CA PHE A 759 41.35 -8.82 -30.09
C PHE A 759 40.34 -7.90 -29.42
N VAL A 760 39.39 -7.39 -30.19
CA VAL A 760 38.39 -6.43 -29.74
C VAL A 760 37.03 -7.10 -29.71
N ILE A 761 36.28 -6.90 -28.63
CA ILE A 761 34.90 -7.39 -28.50
C ILE A 761 33.92 -6.32 -28.93
N ASN A 762 32.99 -6.68 -29.83
CA ASN A 762 31.90 -5.82 -30.30
C ASN A 762 32.33 -4.38 -30.68
N GLY A 763 33.44 -4.24 -31.42
CA GLY A 763 34.08 -2.94 -31.72
C GLY A 763 33.25 -1.95 -32.54
N PHE A 764 32.11 -2.38 -33.09
CA PHE A 764 31.15 -1.50 -33.77
C PHE A 764 30.23 -0.74 -32.80
N TYR A 765 30.07 -1.22 -31.56
CA TYR A 765 28.97 -0.79 -30.67
C TYR A 765 29.06 0.68 -30.27
N MET A 766 30.25 1.17 -29.94
CA MET A 766 30.42 2.56 -29.47
C MET A 766 30.02 3.58 -30.55
N ALA A 767 30.36 3.34 -31.82
CA ALA A 767 29.92 4.20 -32.93
C ALA A 767 28.40 4.12 -33.14
N MET A 768 27.80 2.94 -32.96
CA MET A 768 26.34 2.78 -32.99
C MET A 768 25.66 3.59 -31.86
N ARG A 769 26.15 3.46 -30.63
CA ARG A 769 25.70 4.23 -29.45
C ARG A 769 25.81 5.73 -29.68
N GLY A 770 26.91 6.18 -30.30
CA GLY A 770 27.16 7.59 -30.62
C GLY A 770 26.06 8.23 -31.47
N LYS A 771 25.40 7.47 -32.37
CA LYS A 771 24.28 7.99 -33.17
C LYS A 771 23.09 8.44 -32.33
N PHE A 772 22.86 7.79 -31.19
CA PHE A 772 21.75 8.07 -30.26
C PHE A 772 22.09 9.11 -29.20
N THR A 773 23.37 9.23 -28.84
CA THR A 773 23.85 10.06 -27.72
C THR A 773 24.57 11.32 -28.18
N ALA A 774 24.77 11.52 -29.49
CA ALA A 774 25.35 12.74 -30.03
C ALA A 774 24.45 13.96 -29.73
N PRO A 775 25.02 15.11 -29.33
CA PRO A 775 24.26 16.33 -29.07
C PRO A 775 23.34 16.71 -30.23
N GLY A 776 22.07 16.99 -29.92
CA GLY A 776 21.04 17.32 -30.92
C GLY A 776 20.40 16.11 -31.62
N SER A 777 20.87 14.88 -31.38
CA SER A 777 20.12 13.68 -31.72
C SER A 777 18.91 13.53 -30.82
N SER A 778 17.89 12.84 -31.32
CA SER A 778 16.72 12.45 -30.54
C SER A 778 16.08 11.22 -31.15
N VAL A 779 15.38 10.46 -30.32
CA VAL A 779 14.50 9.38 -30.76
C VAL A 779 13.06 9.87 -30.62
N HIS A 780 12.20 9.54 -31.59
CA HIS A 780 10.75 9.77 -31.46
C HIS A 780 10.05 8.42 -31.34
N TYR A 781 9.53 8.11 -30.15
CA TYR A 781 8.83 6.86 -29.92
C TYR A 781 7.34 6.97 -30.22
N ILE A 782 6.74 5.86 -30.63
CA ILE A 782 5.30 5.68 -30.80
C ILE A 782 4.94 4.34 -30.16
N GLU A 783 4.04 4.37 -29.19
CA GLU A 783 3.38 3.19 -28.65
C GLU A 783 2.23 2.81 -29.59
N ALA A 784 2.46 1.74 -30.36
CA ALA A 784 1.60 1.31 -31.45
C ALA A 784 0.69 0.16 -30.97
N GLU A 785 -0.62 0.37 -30.97
CA GLU A 785 -1.62 -0.59 -30.51
C GLU A 785 -2.52 -1.09 -31.65
N TRP A 786 -2.81 -2.39 -31.73
CA TRP A 786 -3.73 -2.94 -32.73
C TRP A 786 -4.44 -4.23 -32.27
N ASP A 787 -5.50 -4.61 -32.99
CA ASP A 787 -6.23 -5.86 -32.76
C ASP A 787 -5.46 -7.06 -33.35
N PRO A 788 -4.99 -8.04 -32.53
CA PRO A 788 -4.24 -9.19 -33.00
C PRO A 788 -5.04 -10.10 -33.93
N LYS A 789 -6.37 -10.03 -33.94
CA LYS A 789 -7.21 -10.78 -34.90
C LYS A 789 -7.09 -10.24 -36.32
N ARG A 790 -6.65 -8.98 -36.50
CA ARG A 790 -6.50 -8.33 -37.80
C ARG A 790 -5.07 -8.36 -38.31
N LEU A 791 -4.09 -8.31 -37.40
CA LEU A 791 -2.68 -8.20 -37.73
C LEU A 791 -1.84 -8.95 -36.69
N SER A 792 -1.16 -10.02 -37.09
CA SER A 792 -0.20 -10.71 -36.22
C SER A 792 1.06 -9.88 -36.01
N TRP A 793 1.79 -10.14 -34.93
CA TRP A 793 3.06 -9.49 -34.62
C TRP A 793 4.09 -9.69 -35.73
N GLN A 794 4.19 -10.93 -36.25
CA GLN A 794 5.02 -11.24 -37.41
C GLN A 794 4.66 -10.40 -38.64
N THR A 795 3.37 -10.21 -38.93
CA THR A 795 2.92 -9.42 -40.09
C THR A 795 3.18 -7.94 -39.87
N PHE A 796 2.96 -7.43 -38.65
CA PHE A 796 3.34 -6.09 -38.26
C PHE A 796 4.83 -5.82 -38.53
N ARG A 797 5.72 -6.72 -38.10
CA ARG A 797 7.17 -6.57 -38.33
C ARG A 797 7.58 -6.76 -39.78
N SER A 798 7.11 -7.81 -40.44
CA SER A 798 7.57 -8.16 -41.79
C SER A 798 6.97 -7.28 -42.89
N LYS A 799 5.69 -6.90 -42.78
CA LYS A 799 4.96 -6.22 -43.86
C LYS A 799 4.72 -4.74 -43.60
N ILE A 800 4.46 -4.36 -42.35
CA ILE A 800 4.16 -2.96 -42.00
C ILE A 800 5.46 -2.22 -41.72
N VAL A 801 6.30 -2.75 -40.81
CA VAL A 801 7.62 -2.16 -40.53
C VAL A 801 8.61 -2.48 -41.65
N GLY A 802 8.71 -3.74 -42.07
CA GLY A 802 9.62 -4.20 -43.11
C GLY A 802 10.87 -4.88 -42.54
N ALA A 803 11.58 -5.67 -43.37
CA ALA A 803 12.81 -6.34 -42.97
C ALA A 803 13.92 -5.36 -42.52
N THR A 804 14.81 -5.81 -41.63
CA THR A 804 15.89 -4.97 -41.07
C THR A 804 16.80 -4.38 -42.14
N ASP A 805 17.07 -5.14 -43.20
CA ASP A 805 17.66 -4.63 -44.44
C ASP A 805 16.55 -3.95 -45.27
N PRO A 806 16.56 -2.61 -45.41
CA PRO A 806 15.51 -1.89 -46.13
C PRO A 806 15.40 -2.27 -47.61
N MET A 807 16.49 -2.73 -48.23
CA MET A 807 16.48 -3.18 -49.63
C MET A 807 15.72 -4.51 -49.80
N ALA A 808 15.80 -5.39 -48.80
CA ALA A 808 15.10 -6.66 -48.74
C ALA A 808 13.69 -6.54 -48.12
N ALA A 809 13.32 -5.38 -47.58
CA ALA A 809 12.03 -5.13 -46.98
C ALA A 809 10.89 -5.18 -48.01
N GLU A 810 9.72 -5.68 -47.57
CA GLU A 810 8.53 -5.86 -48.41
C GLU A 810 8.10 -4.51 -49.02
N GLN A 811 7.64 -4.57 -50.27
CA GLN A 811 7.19 -3.38 -50.98
C GLN A 811 6.07 -2.69 -50.19
N HIS A 812 6.14 -1.37 -50.07
CA HIS A 812 5.24 -0.53 -49.27
C HIS A 812 5.39 -0.59 -47.75
N SER A 813 6.27 -1.43 -47.19
CA SER A 813 6.60 -1.35 -45.76
C SER A 813 7.32 -0.03 -45.41
N LEU A 814 7.28 0.39 -44.14
CA LEU A 814 7.93 1.62 -43.66
C LEU A 814 9.40 1.69 -44.07
N ARG A 815 10.18 0.64 -43.77
CA ARG A 815 11.61 0.59 -44.10
C ARG A 815 11.84 0.64 -45.61
N ARG A 816 10.99 -0.04 -46.40
CA ARG A 816 11.11 -0.03 -47.85
C ARG A 816 10.81 1.33 -48.46
N VAL A 817 9.74 1.99 -48.01
CA VAL A 817 9.38 3.33 -48.50
C VAL A 817 10.45 4.35 -48.13
N LEU A 818 10.94 4.30 -46.89
CA LEU A 818 12.05 5.16 -46.47
C LEU A 818 13.31 4.90 -47.29
N PHE A 819 13.55 3.68 -47.75
CA PHE A 819 14.67 3.35 -48.64
C PHE A 819 14.48 3.84 -50.07
N ASP A 820 13.31 3.58 -50.68
CA ASP A 820 13.05 3.94 -52.07
C ASP A 820 12.95 5.47 -52.26
N GLU A 821 12.44 6.19 -51.24
CA GLU A 821 12.14 7.62 -51.29
C GLU A 821 12.95 8.47 -50.28
N TRP A 822 14.07 7.96 -49.78
CA TRP A 822 14.86 8.59 -48.69
C TRP A 822 15.16 10.08 -48.89
N SER A 823 15.49 10.50 -50.12
CA SER A 823 15.78 11.89 -50.44
C SER A 823 14.55 12.79 -50.35
N ALA A 824 13.36 12.27 -50.67
CA ALA A 824 12.09 13.00 -50.55
C ALA A 824 11.66 13.16 -49.08
N PHE A 825 12.00 12.19 -48.24
CA PHE A 825 11.83 12.24 -46.78
C PHE A 825 12.89 13.08 -46.06
N GLY A 826 13.85 13.66 -46.79
CA GLY A 826 14.90 14.50 -46.21
C GLY A 826 15.92 13.73 -45.38
N LEU A 827 16.13 12.44 -45.64
CA LEU A 827 17.15 11.64 -44.96
C LEU A 827 18.56 12.02 -45.46
N PRO A 828 19.60 11.98 -44.59
CA PRO A 828 20.95 12.41 -44.95
C PRO A 828 21.68 11.42 -45.88
N SER A 829 21.27 10.16 -45.88
CA SER A 829 21.82 9.09 -46.72
C SER A 829 20.75 8.04 -46.99
N CYS A 830 20.98 7.22 -48.01
CA CYS A 830 20.15 6.05 -48.27
C CYS A 830 20.17 5.11 -47.05
N PRO A 831 19.01 4.70 -46.50
CA PRO A 831 18.93 3.76 -45.38
C PRO A 831 19.70 2.46 -45.61
N ASP A 832 20.35 1.97 -44.57
CA ASP A 832 21.04 0.67 -44.55
C ASP A 832 20.55 -0.16 -43.35
N THR A 833 21.17 -1.31 -43.09
CA THR A 833 20.78 -2.19 -41.98
C THR A 833 20.88 -1.52 -40.60
N GLY A 834 21.85 -0.62 -40.41
CA GLY A 834 22.04 0.11 -39.15
C GLY A 834 21.10 1.31 -39.05
N ASP A 835 21.04 2.11 -40.11
CA ASP A 835 20.21 3.30 -40.26
C ASP A 835 18.97 2.99 -41.12
N ASN A 836 18.15 2.05 -40.65
CA ASN A 836 16.93 1.59 -41.34
C ASN A 836 15.67 2.39 -41.00
N GLY A 837 15.79 3.64 -40.56
CA GLY A 837 14.67 4.51 -40.22
C GLY A 837 13.98 4.23 -38.87
N ILE A 838 13.49 3.02 -38.64
CA ILE A 838 12.59 2.71 -37.52
C ILE A 838 12.89 1.37 -36.83
N HIS A 839 12.79 1.37 -35.51
CA HIS A 839 12.75 0.21 -34.63
C HIS A 839 11.31 -0.17 -34.25
N ALA A 840 11.07 -1.47 -34.06
CA ALA A 840 9.82 -1.98 -33.52
C ALA A 840 10.11 -3.22 -32.68
N SER A 841 9.44 -3.33 -31.51
CA SER A 841 9.52 -4.48 -30.62
C SER A 841 9.36 -5.80 -31.37
N ALA A 842 10.21 -6.78 -31.06
CA ALA A 842 10.22 -8.07 -31.76
C ALA A 842 9.17 -9.06 -31.25
N SER A 843 8.69 -8.87 -30.02
CA SER A 843 7.64 -9.66 -29.36
C SER A 843 6.91 -8.84 -28.29
N PRO A 844 5.77 -9.32 -27.77
CA PRO A 844 5.09 -8.74 -26.60
C PRO A 844 5.98 -8.60 -25.36
N PHE A 845 6.87 -9.58 -25.12
CA PHE A 845 7.78 -9.54 -23.98
C PHE A 845 8.90 -8.52 -24.15
N GLU A 846 9.44 -8.39 -25.37
CA GLU A 846 10.38 -7.32 -25.69
C GLU A 846 9.72 -5.95 -25.65
N ALA A 847 8.45 -5.84 -26.04
CA ALA A 847 7.70 -4.60 -25.91
C ALA A 847 7.55 -4.18 -24.44
N LEU A 848 7.30 -5.14 -23.53
CA LEU A 848 7.33 -4.90 -22.08
C LEU A 848 8.73 -4.43 -21.63
N ALA A 849 9.80 -5.14 -22.02
CA ALA A 849 11.17 -4.76 -21.67
C ALA A 849 11.53 -3.35 -22.15
N GLU A 850 11.10 -3.00 -23.36
CA GLU A 850 11.30 -1.70 -23.96
C GLU A 850 10.50 -0.60 -23.26
N ARG A 851 9.22 -0.83 -22.91
CA ARG A 851 8.43 0.14 -22.13
C ARG A 851 8.99 0.35 -20.73
N ILE A 852 9.47 -0.69 -20.06
CA ILE A 852 10.17 -0.55 -18.76
C ILE A 852 11.40 0.35 -18.94
N ASN A 853 12.22 0.05 -19.95
CA ASN A 853 13.46 0.78 -20.18
C ASN A 853 13.22 2.24 -20.60
N TRP A 854 12.40 2.48 -21.63
CA TRP A 854 12.24 3.77 -22.28
C TRP A 854 11.16 4.67 -21.68
N MET A 855 10.18 4.09 -20.97
CA MET A 855 9.03 4.83 -20.43
C MET A 855 8.91 4.73 -18.90
N GLY A 856 9.79 3.97 -18.23
CA GLY A 856 9.73 3.78 -16.78
C GLY A 856 8.52 2.95 -16.32
N ALA A 857 7.94 2.14 -17.21
CA ALA A 857 6.84 1.23 -16.86
C ALA A 857 7.29 0.19 -15.83
N ASN A 858 6.33 -0.38 -15.09
CA ASN A 858 6.56 -1.49 -14.16
C ASN A 858 5.86 -2.75 -14.68
N VAL A 859 6.47 -3.93 -14.49
CA VAL A 859 5.87 -5.24 -14.81
C VAL A 859 4.46 -5.39 -14.24
N ALA A 860 4.24 -4.94 -13.00
CA ALA A 860 2.96 -5.07 -12.31
C ALA A 860 1.87 -4.11 -12.83
N ASP A 861 2.23 -3.09 -13.60
CA ASP A 861 1.29 -2.09 -14.14
C ASP A 861 1.03 -2.29 -15.64
N ASP A 862 2.01 -2.88 -16.35
CA ASP A 862 1.95 -3.18 -17.77
C ASP A 862 0.95 -4.31 -18.10
N PRO A 863 0.11 -4.19 -19.14
CA PRO A 863 -0.87 -5.22 -19.48
C PRO A 863 -0.28 -6.61 -19.73
N PHE A 864 0.87 -6.71 -20.41
CA PHE A 864 1.52 -7.99 -20.69
C PHE A 864 2.27 -8.48 -19.45
N GLY A 865 2.91 -7.57 -18.69
CA GLY A 865 3.54 -7.88 -17.41
C GLY A 865 2.56 -8.46 -16.38
N LYS A 866 1.38 -7.86 -16.23
CA LYS A 866 0.26 -8.38 -15.42
C LYS A 866 -0.12 -9.79 -15.84
N ALA A 867 -0.30 -10.04 -17.13
CA ALA A 867 -0.66 -11.36 -17.63
C ALA A 867 0.40 -12.43 -17.34
N ILE A 868 1.69 -12.08 -17.35
CA ILE A 868 2.78 -13.00 -17.00
C ILE A 868 2.75 -13.35 -15.50
N LEU A 869 2.58 -12.34 -14.64
CA LEU A 869 2.50 -12.53 -13.19
C LEU A 869 1.24 -13.33 -12.80
N ALA A 870 0.11 -13.00 -13.42
CA ALA A 870 -1.17 -13.68 -13.24
C ALA A 870 -1.13 -15.14 -13.69
N ALA A 871 -0.22 -15.46 -14.61
CA ALA A 871 0.01 -16.83 -15.06
C ALA A 871 1.01 -17.60 -14.17
N ASN A 872 1.28 -17.12 -12.94
CA ASN A 872 2.17 -17.72 -11.96
C ASN A 872 3.66 -17.77 -12.35
N VAL A 873 4.10 -16.92 -13.29
CA VAL A 873 5.54 -16.70 -13.47
C VAL A 873 6.01 -15.71 -12.41
N SER A 874 6.95 -16.12 -11.56
CA SER A 874 7.44 -15.26 -10.48
C SER A 874 8.05 -13.95 -11.01
N GLN A 875 7.91 -12.86 -10.26
CA GLN A 875 8.55 -11.58 -10.64
C GLN A 875 10.07 -11.71 -10.82
N SER A 876 10.74 -12.49 -9.96
CA SER A 876 12.18 -12.76 -10.09
C SER A 876 12.55 -13.47 -11.38
N THR A 877 11.70 -14.40 -11.84
CA THR A 877 11.85 -15.07 -13.13
C THR A 877 11.67 -14.06 -14.27
N VAL A 878 10.68 -13.17 -14.16
CA VAL A 878 10.46 -12.10 -15.16
C VAL A 878 11.67 -11.16 -15.22
N GLU A 879 12.19 -10.70 -14.09
CA GLU A 879 13.36 -9.84 -14.01
C GLU A 879 14.62 -10.51 -14.57
N TYR A 880 14.83 -11.79 -14.26
CA TYR A 880 15.89 -12.59 -14.88
C TYR A 880 15.71 -12.66 -16.40
N TRP A 881 14.50 -12.94 -16.88
CA TRP A 881 14.16 -13.02 -18.30
C TRP A 881 14.30 -11.69 -19.04
N LEU A 882 14.06 -10.56 -18.39
CA LEU A 882 14.29 -9.21 -18.96
C LEU A 882 15.76 -8.96 -19.30
N THR A 883 16.69 -9.75 -18.76
CA THR A 883 18.12 -9.69 -19.14
C THR A 883 18.45 -10.44 -20.44
N ASN A 884 17.45 -11.06 -21.07
CA ASN A 884 17.58 -11.94 -22.23
C ASN A 884 18.59 -13.10 -22.01
N PRO A 885 18.36 -13.96 -21.01
CA PRO A 885 19.28 -15.06 -20.69
C PRO A 885 19.24 -16.16 -21.75
N GLU A 886 20.27 -17.01 -21.77
CA GLU A 886 20.19 -18.30 -22.46
C GLU A 886 19.36 -19.29 -21.64
N ILE A 887 18.32 -19.83 -22.27
CA ILE A 887 17.39 -20.80 -21.69
C ILE A 887 17.39 -22.10 -22.48
N VAL A 888 17.13 -23.22 -21.81
CA VAL A 888 17.01 -24.54 -22.40
C VAL A 888 15.57 -24.76 -22.86
N PHE A 889 15.37 -24.99 -24.15
CA PHE A 889 14.06 -25.32 -24.72
C PHE A 889 14.23 -26.49 -25.69
N GLU A 890 13.45 -27.55 -25.52
CA GLU A 890 13.53 -28.79 -26.32
C GLU A 890 14.94 -29.42 -26.38
N GLY A 891 15.75 -29.21 -25.34
CA GLY A 891 17.11 -29.76 -25.23
C GLY A 891 18.21 -28.92 -25.89
N GLU A 892 17.86 -27.76 -26.46
CA GLU A 892 18.81 -26.80 -27.03
C GLU A 892 18.81 -25.47 -26.26
N ARG A 893 19.93 -24.75 -26.28
CA ARG A 893 20.06 -23.42 -25.64
C ARG A 893 19.78 -22.32 -26.63
N HIS A 894 18.90 -21.39 -26.25
CA HIS A 894 18.55 -20.22 -27.05
C HIS A 894 18.49 -18.98 -26.17
N ALA A 895 18.74 -17.80 -26.73
CA ALA A 895 18.38 -16.56 -26.06
C ALA A 895 16.86 -16.46 -25.96
N LEU A 896 16.35 -16.03 -24.80
CA LEU A 896 14.90 -15.97 -24.56
C LEU A 896 14.17 -15.09 -25.59
N PHE A 897 14.71 -13.92 -25.94
CA PHE A 897 14.07 -13.01 -26.89
C PHE A 897 13.94 -13.66 -28.27
N ASP A 898 14.98 -14.38 -28.73
CA ASP A 898 14.95 -15.11 -30.00
C ASP A 898 13.86 -16.20 -30.01
N LEU A 899 13.56 -16.82 -28.87
CA LEU A 899 12.49 -17.82 -28.74
C LEU A 899 11.08 -17.23 -28.74
N LEU A 900 10.96 -15.95 -28.39
CA LEU A 900 9.68 -15.23 -28.30
C LEU A 900 9.42 -14.33 -29.52
N GLU A 901 10.43 -14.13 -30.37
CA GLU A 901 10.36 -13.31 -31.57
C GLU A 901 9.19 -13.71 -32.48
N ASP A 902 8.49 -12.70 -33.02
CA ASP A 902 7.34 -12.84 -33.93
C ASP A 902 6.09 -13.52 -33.35
N LEU A 903 6.11 -13.96 -32.08
CA LEU A 903 4.96 -14.56 -31.43
C LEU A 903 3.92 -13.50 -31.05
N ASP A 904 2.64 -13.82 -31.29
CA ASP A 904 1.52 -13.04 -30.75
C ASP A 904 1.43 -13.19 -29.22
N ALA A 905 0.80 -12.25 -28.52
CA ALA A 905 0.70 -12.22 -27.04
C ALA A 905 0.33 -13.57 -26.42
N ARG A 906 -0.65 -14.27 -26.99
CA ARG A 906 -1.06 -15.59 -26.51
C ARG A 906 0.02 -16.66 -26.68
N GLN A 907 0.69 -16.68 -27.83
CA GLN A 907 1.74 -17.67 -28.13
C GLN A 907 2.99 -17.39 -27.30
N CYS A 908 3.35 -16.11 -27.16
CA CYS A 908 4.45 -15.62 -26.34
C CYS A 908 4.25 -16.06 -24.88
N LEU A 909 3.07 -15.81 -24.31
CA LEU A 909 2.75 -16.22 -22.95
C LEU A 909 2.77 -17.74 -22.77
N GLN A 910 2.18 -18.50 -23.70
CA GLN A 910 2.22 -19.97 -23.67
C GLN A 910 3.66 -20.51 -23.66
N ARG A 911 4.54 -19.91 -24.46
CA ARG A 911 5.96 -20.28 -24.51
C ARG A 911 6.64 -19.97 -23.19
N MET A 912 6.42 -18.78 -22.64
CA MET A 912 6.96 -18.36 -21.35
C MET A 912 6.50 -19.30 -20.22
N LEU A 913 5.24 -19.71 -20.20
CA LEU A 913 4.73 -20.65 -19.20
C LEU A 913 5.39 -22.03 -19.29
N ALA A 914 5.62 -22.53 -20.50
CA ALA A 914 6.34 -23.78 -20.70
C ALA A 914 7.79 -23.68 -20.16
N LEU A 915 8.42 -22.52 -20.30
CA LEU A 915 9.77 -22.26 -19.79
C LEU A 915 9.80 -22.12 -18.27
N ALA A 916 8.81 -21.47 -17.66
CA ALA A 916 8.72 -21.33 -16.20
C ALA A 916 8.55 -22.68 -15.48
N GLY A 917 7.97 -23.68 -16.15
CA GLY A 917 7.83 -25.03 -15.61
C GLY A 917 9.14 -25.82 -15.52
N ASP A 918 10.22 -25.33 -16.11
CA ASP A 918 11.55 -25.95 -16.05
C ASP A 918 12.46 -25.18 -15.08
N PRO A 919 12.90 -25.79 -13.96
CA PRO A 919 13.79 -25.16 -13.00
C PRO A 919 15.12 -24.66 -13.61
N GLU A 920 15.61 -25.27 -14.70
CA GLU A 920 16.83 -24.81 -15.38
C GLU A 920 16.67 -23.43 -16.05
N ASN A 921 15.43 -22.99 -16.28
CA ASN A 921 15.09 -21.74 -16.96
C ASN A 921 14.63 -20.62 -16.01
N THR A 922 14.60 -20.89 -14.70
CA THR A 922 14.15 -19.95 -13.66
C THR A 922 15.32 -19.53 -12.77
N ALA A 923 15.17 -18.43 -12.03
CA ALA A 923 16.24 -17.96 -11.14
C ALA A 923 16.54 -19.01 -10.05
N SER A 924 17.82 -19.37 -9.86
CA SER A 924 18.22 -20.40 -8.89
C SER A 924 17.79 -20.06 -7.46
N ALA A 925 17.26 -21.05 -6.73
CA ALA A 925 16.71 -20.98 -5.37
C ALA A 925 17.72 -20.65 -4.24
N GLN A 926 18.55 -19.62 -4.41
CA GLN A 926 19.45 -19.07 -3.39
C GLN A 926 19.25 -17.57 -3.21
N THR A 927 18.01 -17.14 -3.02
CA THR A 927 17.63 -15.92 -2.29
C THR A 927 16.12 -15.96 -2.03
N ASP A 928 15.67 -16.91 -1.20
CA ASP A 928 14.36 -16.74 -0.55
C ASP A 928 14.51 -15.69 0.56
N GLN A 929 14.44 -14.42 0.13
CA GLN A 929 13.71 -13.42 0.87
C GLN A 929 12.61 -12.91 -0.05
N PRO A 930 11.33 -13.09 0.29
CA PRO A 930 10.25 -12.49 -0.50
C PRO A 930 10.39 -10.96 -0.40
N VAL A 931 10.69 -10.30 -1.53
CA VAL A 931 10.49 -8.85 -1.68
C VAL A 931 9.13 -8.65 -2.33
N LEU A 932 8.10 -8.64 -1.48
CA LEU A 932 6.73 -8.19 -1.68
C LEU A 932 5.95 -7.94 -0.35
N PRO A 933 6.44 -8.31 0.87
CA PRO A 933 5.83 -7.84 2.11
C PRO A 933 5.97 -6.33 2.29
N GLU A 934 7.09 -5.70 1.93
CA GLU A 934 7.35 -4.29 2.25
C GLU A 934 6.47 -3.31 1.46
N LYS A 935 6.30 -3.51 0.13
CA LYS A 935 5.40 -2.67 -0.68
C LYS A 935 3.93 -2.93 -0.34
N ARG A 936 3.55 -4.19 -0.09
CA ARG A 936 2.18 -4.54 0.29
C ARG A 936 1.83 -4.06 1.71
N LEU A 937 2.78 -4.16 2.64
CA LEU A 937 2.70 -3.55 3.97
C LEU A 937 2.58 -2.03 3.83
N ALA A 938 3.41 -1.40 3.01
CA ALA A 938 3.36 0.03 2.74
C ALA A 938 2.00 0.46 2.16
N ASP A 939 1.47 -0.25 1.17
CA ASP A 939 0.16 0.02 0.56
C ASP A 939 -0.99 -0.20 1.55
N LEU A 940 -0.90 -1.22 2.42
CA LEU A 940 -1.88 -1.47 3.49
C LEU A 940 -1.79 -0.41 4.60
N GLU A 941 -0.59 0.04 4.97
CA GLU A 941 -0.37 1.11 5.95
C GLU A 941 -0.90 2.45 5.42
N VAL A 942 -0.67 2.78 4.15
CA VAL A 942 -1.25 3.96 3.48
C VAL A 942 -2.77 3.84 3.36
N SER A 943 -3.28 2.68 2.94
CA SER A 943 -4.72 2.44 2.78
C SER A 943 -5.46 2.54 4.12
N ARG A 944 -4.95 1.91 5.17
CA ARG A 944 -5.50 1.99 6.52
C ARG A 944 -5.51 3.43 7.02
N ALA A 945 -4.37 4.14 6.95
CA ALA A 945 -4.28 5.53 7.38
C ALA A 945 -5.19 6.48 6.58
N CYS A 946 -5.48 6.18 5.31
CA CYS A 946 -6.39 6.99 4.51
C CYS A 946 -7.88 6.70 4.76
N LYS A 947 -8.22 5.54 5.34
CA LYS A 947 -9.60 5.10 5.61
C LYS A 947 -10.12 5.55 6.98
N THR A 948 -9.23 5.81 7.93
CA THR A 948 -9.61 6.32 9.28
C THR A 948 -8.87 7.60 9.63
N HIS A 949 -9.53 8.46 10.41
CA HIS A 949 -8.90 9.52 11.18
C HIS A 949 -8.65 9.02 12.59
N SER A 950 -7.49 9.36 13.15
CA SER A 950 -7.24 9.11 14.57
C SER A 950 -6.51 10.27 15.23
N ALA A 951 -7.13 10.80 16.29
CA ALA A 951 -6.61 11.94 17.05
C ALA A 951 -6.20 11.54 18.47
N PHE A 952 -5.23 12.29 19.01
CA PHE A 952 -4.97 12.31 20.43
C PHE A 952 -5.81 13.42 21.05
N VAL A 953 -6.67 13.04 21.99
CA VAL A 953 -7.57 13.94 22.72
C VAL A 953 -7.17 13.91 24.18
N PHE A 954 -7.16 15.06 24.86
CA PHE A 954 -6.98 15.03 26.32
C PHE A 954 -7.82 16.08 27.03
N ILE A 955 -8.25 15.73 28.23
CA ILE A 955 -8.89 16.61 29.19
C ILE A 955 -7.79 17.39 29.89
N LYS A 956 -7.90 18.72 29.85
CA LYS A 956 -6.94 19.63 30.48
C LYS A 956 -6.98 19.48 32.00
N PRO A 957 -5.85 19.71 32.70
CA PRO A 957 -5.73 19.37 34.13
C PRO A 957 -6.82 19.94 35.04
N HIS A 958 -7.21 21.20 34.84
CA HIS A 958 -8.28 21.84 35.62
C HIS A 958 -9.66 21.18 35.47
N ALA A 959 -9.85 20.34 34.45
CA ALA A 959 -11.11 19.67 34.13
C ALA A 959 -11.05 18.14 34.27
N VAL A 960 -9.92 17.58 34.70
CA VAL A 960 -9.79 16.13 34.90
C VAL A 960 -10.61 15.72 36.13
N ASN A 961 -11.76 15.11 35.88
CA ASN A 961 -12.56 14.38 36.86
C ASN A 961 -13.49 13.38 36.15
N ASN A 962 -14.04 12.43 36.91
CA ASN A 962 -14.85 11.34 36.35
C ASN A 962 -16.10 11.81 35.58
N ARG A 963 -16.70 12.96 35.94
CA ARG A 963 -17.89 13.48 35.25
C ARG A 963 -17.53 14.05 33.89
N VAL A 964 -16.42 14.78 33.81
CA VAL A 964 -15.92 15.32 32.53
C VAL A 964 -15.41 14.18 31.65
N ALA A 965 -14.70 13.19 32.22
CA ALA A 965 -14.26 12.01 31.47
C ALA A 965 -15.44 11.24 30.86
N ALA A 966 -16.46 10.92 31.67
CA ALA A 966 -17.66 10.25 31.17
C ALA A 966 -18.40 11.08 30.10
N LEU A 967 -18.54 12.39 30.31
CA LEU A 967 -19.15 13.28 29.32
C LEU A 967 -18.39 13.23 27.99
N VAL A 968 -17.06 13.28 28.02
CA VAL A 968 -16.24 13.26 26.80
C VAL A 968 -16.41 11.92 26.08
N SER A 969 -16.31 10.79 26.79
CA SER A 969 -16.49 9.46 26.21
C SER A 969 -17.89 9.27 25.60
N ASP A 970 -18.94 9.64 26.33
CA ASP A 970 -20.33 9.53 25.85
C ASP A 970 -20.56 10.41 24.62
N HIS A 971 -20.00 11.62 24.61
CA HIS A 971 -20.13 12.55 23.50
C HIS A 971 -19.40 12.06 22.23
N LEU A 972 -18.20 11.49 22.39
CA LEU A 972 -17.45 10.90 21.28
C LEU A 972 -18.22 9.70 20.69
N ALA A 973 -18.72 8.80 21.55
CA ALA A 973 -19.50 7.64 21.12
C ALA A 973 -20.77 8.05 20.37
N ALA A 974 -21.50 9.05 20.87
CA ALA A 974 -22.71 9.58 20.21
C ALA A 974 -22.44 10.14 18.80
N ASN A 975 -21.20 10.57 18.52
CA ASN A 975 -20.77 11.09 17.23
C ASN A 975 -20.00 10.07 16.37
N ARG A 976 -20.13 8.77 16.68
CA ARG A 976 -19.48 7.65 15.96
C ARG A 976 -17.96 7.71 16.01
N ILE A 977 -17.40 8.27 17.07
CA ILE A 977 -15.96 8.32 17.32
C ILE A 977 -15.65 7.25 18.38
N SER A 978 -14.81 6.30 18.02
CA SER A 978 -14.38 5.23 18.91
C SER A 978 -13.21 5.71 19.77
N VAL A 979 -13.21 5.39 21.07
CA VAL A 979 -12.03 5.53 21.94
C VAL A 979 -11.26 4.21 21.87
N LEU A 980 -10.04 4.26 21.32
CA LEU A 980 -9.16 3.10 21.16
C LEU A 980 -8.41 2.79 22.44
N SER A 981 -7.93 3.83 23.12
CA SER A 981 -7.24 3.74 24.40
C SER A 981 -7.49 5.02 25.22
N GLU A 982 -7.48 4.92 26.54
CA GLU A 982 -7.55 6.08 27.44
C GLU A 982 -6.76 5.84 28.71
N GLY A 983 -6.34 6.91 29.39
CA GLY A 983 -5.58 6.80 30.63
C GLY A 983 -5.24 8.13 31.29
N LEU A 984 -4.71 8.04 32.50
CA LEU A 984 -4.20 9.18 33.28
C LEU A 984 -2.68 9.21 33.18
N ILE A 985 -2.11 10.38 32.94
CA ILE A 985 -0.66 10.60 32.98
C ILE A 985 -0.36 11.60 34.13
N PRO A 986 0.19 11.13 35.27
CA PRO A 986 0.57 11.97 36.39
C PRO A 986 1.79 12.84 36.09
N ALA A 987 1.91 13.99 36.75
CA ALA A 987 3.07 14.88 36.63
C ALA A 987 4.40 14.18 36.99
N GLU A 988 4.36 13.21 37.91
CA GLU A 988 5.52 12.43 38.35
C GLU A 988 6.02 11.44 37.28
N GLU A 989 5.10 10.92 36.45
CA GLU A 989 5.44 10.01 35.34
C GLU A 989 6.08 10.79 34.19
N ILE A 990 5.60 12.02 33.95
CA ILE A 990 6.21 12.97 32.99
C ILE A 990 7.67 13.25 33.34
N ASP A 991 7.99 13.31 34.64
CA ASP A 991 9.34 13.46 35.18
C ASP A 991 10.16 12.17 35.08
N GLN A 992 9.64 11.06 35.63
CA GLN A 992 10.34 9.77 35.72
C GLN A 992 10.79 9.24 34.35
N HIS A 993 9.98 9.41 33.30
CA HIS A 993 10.31 8.94 31.96
C HIS A 993 11.18 9.91 31.15
N GLY A 994 11.71 10.96 31.80
CA GLY A 994 12.58 11.96 31.19
C GLY A 994 11.90 12.65 30.01
N LEU A 995 10.58 12.85 30.05
CA LEU A 995 9.84 13.46 28.93
C LEU A 995 10.34 14.89 28.67
N VAL A 996 10.85 15.58 29.71
CA VAL A 996 11.54 16.87 29.62
C VAL A 996 12.96 16.77 29.02
N ASP A 997 13.69 15.71 29.35
CA ASP A 997 15.06 15.47 28.85
C ASP A 997 15.04 15.12 27.35
N LYS A 998 14.10 14.26 26.93
CA LYS A 998 13.82 13.96 25.51
C LYS A 998 13.33 15.20 24.76
N HIS A 999 12.57 16.06 25.43
CA HIS A 999 11.99 17.26 24.84
C HIS A 999 13.02 18.36 24.53
N TYR A 1000 14.04 18.52 25.36
CA TYR A 1000 15.16 19.45 25.10
C TYR A 1000 16.39 18.73 24.53
N GLY A 1001 16.20 17.64 23.77
CA GLY A 1001 17.25 16.68 23.39
C GLY A 1001 18.59 17.30 22.98
N ALA A 1002 18.62 18.29 22.09
CA ALA A 1002 19.86 18.94 21.66
C ALA A 1002 20.58 19.76 22.76
N ILE A 1003 19.85 20.32 23.72
CA ILE A 1003 20.38 21.09 24.86
C ILE A 1003 20.75 20.14 26.00
N ALA A 1004 19.89 19.16 26.27
CA ALA A 1004 20.06 18.10 27.27
C ALA A 1004 21.29 17.24 26.97
N ASP A 1005 21.45 16.80 25.72
CA ASP A 1005 22.58 16.00 25.27
C ASP A 1005 23.90 16.73 25.50
N ARG A 1006 23.98 18.03 25.16
CA ARG A 1006 25.19 18.85 25.37
C ARG A 1006 25.45 19.17 26.85
N ALA A 1007 24.40 19.21 27.67
CA ALA A 1007 24.51 19.51 29.10
C ALA A 1007 24.83 18.27 29.94
N MET A 1008 24.44 17.07 29.50
CA MET A 1008 24.46 15.86 30.33
C MET A 1008 25.16 14.65 29.71
N ARG A 1009 25.16 14.52 28.38
CA ARG A 1009 25.53 13.26 27.70
C ARG A 1009 26.84 13.37 26.92
N LEU A 1010 26.97 14.36 26.04
CA LEU A 1010 28.14 14.55 25.19
C LEU A 1010 29.32 15.05 26.00
N LYS A 1011 30.50 14.49 25.74
CA LYS A 1011 31.76 14.93 26.31
C LYS A 1011 32.30 16.15 25.53
N PRO A 1012 33.09 17.03 26.18
CA PRO A 1012 33.63 18.23 25.54
C PRO A 1012 34.38 17.98 24.23
N GLU A 1013 35.05 16.82 24.09
CA GLU A 1013 35.79 16.41 22.89
C GLU A 1013 34.87 16.03 21.72
N GLU A 1014 33.62 15.67 22.01
CA GLU A 1014 32.60 15.25 21.04
C GLU A 1014 31.79 16.45 20.49
N LEU A 1015 32.02 17.65 21.03
CA LEU A 1015 31.31 18.86 20.63
C LEU A 1015 31.92 19.49 19.38
N ASN A 1016 31.14 19.57 18.30
CA ASN A 1016 31.52 20.35 17.12
C ASN A 1016 31.31 21.85 17.37
N ILE A 1017 32.41 22.60 17.51
CA ILE A 1017 32.37 24.06 17.73
C ILE A 1017 32.71 24.78 16.42
N PRO A 1018 31.82 25.63 15.88
CA PRO A 1018 32.09 26.41 14.67
C PRO A 1018 33.35 27.30 14.82
N PRO A 1019 34.12 27.54 13.73
CA PRO A 1019 35.34 28.36 13.79
C PRO A 1019 35.13 29.77 14.39
N GLU A 1020 33.98 30.38 14.13
CA GLU A 1020 33.61 31.70 14.68
C GLU A 1020 33.42 31.64 16.20
N ALA A 1021 32.75 30.60 16.71
CA ALA A 1021 32.55 30.36 18.14
C ALA A 1021 33.87 30.05 18.86
N GLN A 1022 34.80 29.35 18.21
CA GLN A 1022 36.16 29.16 18.74
C GLN A 1022 36.94 30.48 18.82
N ALA A 1023 36.77 31.36 17.85
CA ALA A 1023 37.37 32.70 17.87
C ALA A 1023 36.76 33.57 18.97
N ASP A 1024 35.44 33.50 19.19
CA ASP A 1024 34.76 34.15 20.31
C ASP A 1024 35.25 33.65 21.67
N PHE A 1025 35.41 32.34 21.82
CA PHE A 1025 35.95 31.72 23.03
C PHE A 1025 37.37 32.23 23.33
N LEU A 1026 38.24 32.28 22.31
CA LEU A 1026 39.59 32.83 22.45
C LEU A 1026 39.56 34.32 22.84
N ARG A 1027 38.70 35.13 22.21
CA ARG A 1027 38.57 36.57 22.52
C ARG A 1027 38.12 36.80 23.96
N ALA A 1028 37.12 36.06 24.42
CA ALA A 1028 36.53 36.28 25.74
C ALA A 1028 37.40 35.72 26.88
N PHE A 1029 38.03 34.57 26.67
CA PHE A 1029 38.73 33.84 27.73
C PHE A 1029 40.25 33.84 27.61
N GLY A 1030 40.80 34.34 26.51
CA GLY A 1030 42.25 34.38 26.27
C GLY A 1030 42.89 33.01 26.09
N LEU A 1031 42.10 31.95 25.90
CA LEU A 1031 42.54 30.57 25.81
C LEU A 1031 41.91 29.91 24.56
N PRO A 1032 42.70 29.29 23.65
CA PRO A 1032 42.14 28.55 22.52
C PRO A 1032 41.29 27.37 22.99
N TRP A 1033 40.17 27.10 22.29
CA TRP A 1033 39.26 25.99 22.61
C TRP A 1033 40.00 24.64 22.74
N THR A 1034 40.87 24.33 21.79
CA THR A 1034 41.66 23.09 21.78
C THR A 1034 42.59 22.97 23.01
N ALA A 1035 43.15 24.09 23.48
CA ALA A 1035 43.97 24.12 24.68
C ALA A 1035 43.14 23.95 25.96
N ALA A 1036 41.92 24.50 26.01
CA ALA A 1036 41.01 24.34 27.14
C ALA A 1036 40.56 22.88 27.33
N ILE A 1037 40.32 22.17 26.22
CA ILE A 1037 40.02 20.73 26.20
C ILE A 1037 41.24 19.92 26.67
N GLN A 1038 42.43 20.16 26.09
CA GLN A 1038 43.66 19.44 26.47
C GLN A 1038 44.06 19.64 27.94
N GLN A 1039 43.74 20.80 28.52
CA GLN A 1039 43.97 21.09 29.93
C GLN A 1039 42.87 20.53 30.85
N GLY A 1040 41.83 19.90 30.30
CA GLY A 1040 40.71 19.35 31.06
C GLY A 1040 39.92 20.41 31.82
N LEU A 1041 39.71 21.58 31.22
CA LEU A 1041 39.02 22.72 31.85
C LEU A 1041 37.57 22.89 31.40
N VAL A 1042 37.14 22.17 30.36
CA VAL A 1042 35.78 22.23 29.80
C VAL A 1042 34.99 21.03 30.29
N PHE A 1043 33.73 21.24 30.66
CA PHE A 1043 32.85 20.19 31.16
C PHE A 1043 31.43 20.42 30.64
N ASN A 1044 30.68 19.35 30.39
CA ASN A 1044 29.23 19.46 30.35
C ASN A 1044 28.71 19.76 31.77
N ALA A 1045 27.47 20.22 31.89
CA ALA A 1045 26.91 20.61 33.18
C ALA A 1045 26.91 19.45 34.20
N ALA A 1046 26.64 18.22 33.78
CA ALA A 1046 26.60 17.04 34.67
C ALA A 1046 27.99 16.72 35.26
N ASP A 1047 29.01 16.68 34.41
CA ASP A 1047 30.40 16.44 34.81
C ASP A 1047 30.95 17.61 35.64
N ALA A 1048 30.50 18.83 35.37
CA ALA A 1048 30.91 20.02 36.13
C ALA A 1048 30.44 19.96 37.59
N LEU A 1049 29.23 19.46 37.86
CA LEU A 1049 28.72 19.25 39.23
C LEU A 1049 29.66 18.32 40.01
N ALA A 1050 30.00 17.17 39.41
CA ALA A 1050 30.89 16.19 40.01
C ALA A 1050 32.31 16.73 40.20
N ARG A 1051 32.83 17.47 39.21
CA ARG A 1051 34.20 18.00 39.21
C ARG A 1051 34.41 19.15 40.20
N LEU A 1052 33.42 20.02 40.34
CA LEU A 1052 33.47 21.21 41.19
C LEU A 1052 32.94 20.93 42.60
N GLY A 1053 32.27 19.80 42.82
CA GLY A 1053 31.68 19.44 44.11
C GLY A 1053 30.57 20.40 44.53
N ILE A 1054 29.77 20.87 43.58
CA ILE A 1054 28.67 21.83 43.79
C ILE A 1054 27.34 21.20 43.43
N THR A 1055 26.26 21.68 44.06
CA THR A 1055 24.89 21.20 43.79
C THR A 1055 24.32 21.80 42.48
N GLU A 1056 23.24 21.24 41.97
CA GLU A 1056 22.50 21.81 40.82
C GLU A 1056 22.01 23.24 41.10
N GLU A 1057 21.58 23.50 42.33
CA GLU A 1057 21.14 24.82 42.80
C GLU A 1057 22.31 25.83 42.85
N ASP A 1058 23.47 25.40 43.36
CA ASP A 1058 24.70 26.20 43.36
C ASP A 1058 25.16 26.54 41.95
N LEU A 1059 25.14 25.56 41.04
CA LEU A 1059 25.51 25.77 39.64
C LEU A 1059 24.55 26.75 38.98
N ASN A 1060 23.24 26.60 39.21
CA ASN A 1060 22.23 27.50 38.67
C ASN A 1060 22.41 28.94 39.17
N SER A 1061 22.65 29.14 40.47
CA SER A 1061 22.93 30.47 41.03
C SER A 1061 24.20 31.10 40.47
N ARG A 1062 25.27 30.32 40.32
CA ARG A 1062 26.52 30.80 39.74
C ARG A 1062 26.39 31.11 38.25
N TRP A 1063 25.60 30.32 37.53
CA TRP A 1063 25.33 30.54 36.11
C TRP A 1063 24.49 31.80 35.89
N ALA A 1064 23.48 32.03 36.72
CA ALA A 1064 22.63 33.23 36.66
C ALA A 1064 23.42 34.54 36.92
N ALA A 1065 24.56 34.46 37.61
CA ALA A 1065 25.44 35.60 37.86
C ALA A 1065 26.40 35.92 36.70
N LEU A 1066 26.44 35.10 35.63
CA LEU A 1066 27.32 35.33 34.49
C LEU A 1066 26.80 36.44 33.57
N ARG A 1067 27.72 37.18 32.98
CA ARG A 1067 27.51 38.31 32.07
C ARG A 1067 27.84 37.90 30.64
N LYS A 1068 26.84 38.07 29.77
CA LYS A 1068 26.93 37.77 28.35
C LYS A 1068 28.07 38.55 27.68
N GLY A 1069 28.88 37.88 26.89
CA GLY A 1069 30.04 38.45 26.17
C GLY A 1069 31.29 38.65 27.02
N VAL A 1070 31.24 38.34 28.32
CA VAL A 1070 32.39 38.45 29.24
C VAL A 1070 32.74 37.09 29.82
N ASP A 1071 31.84 36.51 30.60
CA ASP A 1071 32.00 35.21 31.25
C ASP A 1071 30.90 34.20 30.84
N LEU A 1072 30.08 34.55 29.84
CA LEU A 1072 29.09 33.69 29.18
C LEU A 1072 29.03 33.96 27.66
N LEU A 1073 29.26 32.94 26.85
CA LEU A 1073 29.23 33.00 25.38
C LEU A 1073 28.10 32.13 24.79
N LYS A 1074 27.50 32.60 23.69
CA LYS A 1074 26.55 31.83 22.85
C LYS A 1074 27.29 31.34 21.62
N PHE A 1075 27.29 30.04 21.37
CA PHE A 1075 27.92 29.42 20.20
C PHE A 1075 26.95 29.19 19.04
N GLY A 1076 25.64 29.21 19.30
CA GLY A 1076 24.56 28.96 18.31
C GLY A 1076 23.32 28.38 19.00
N GLY A 1077 22.23 28.11 18.27
CA GLY A 1077 20.92 27.64 18.80
C GLY A 1077 20.96 26.80 20.09
N GLY A 1078 20.60 27.41 21.22
CA GLY A 1078 20.54 26.76 22.54
C GLY A 1078 21.90 26.29 23.13
N PHE A 1079 23.03 26.66 22.52
CA PHE A 1079 24.38 26.23 22.88
C PHE A 1079 25.18 27.38 23.51
N TYR A 1080 25.52 27.23 24.78
CA TYR A 1080 26.20 28.23 25.59
C TYR A 1080 27.40 27.65 26.33
N CYS A 1081 28.42 28.48 26.53
CA CYS A 1081 29.57 28.18 27.36
C CYS A 1081 29.76 29.30 28.39
N GLY A 1082 29.73 28.95 29.68
CA GLY A 1082 29.89 29.88 30.79
C GLY A 1082 31.10 29.54 31.66
N LYS A 1083 31.85 30.54 32.12
CA LYS A 1083 32.99 30.35 33.01
C LYS A 1083 32.55 30.43 34.47
N VAL A 1084 32.53 29.29 35.16
CA VAL A 1084 32.17 29.20 36.58
C VAL A 1084 33.40 28.74 37.37
N GLY A 1085 33.96 29.63 38.17
CA GLY A 1085 35.21 29.38 38.88
C GLY A 1085 36.38 29.16 37.90
N SER A 1086 37.05 28.00 38.01
CA SER A 1086 38.13 27.60 37.11
C SER A 1086 37.68 26.77 35.90
N ALA A 1087 36.38 26.48 35.77
CA ALA A 1087 35.84 25.60 34.73
C ALA A 1087 35.00 26.35 33.69
N TYR A 1088 35.03 25.85 32.46
CA TYR A 1088 34.15 26.26 31.36
C TYR A 1088 33.03 25.24 31.22
N ILE A 1089 31.80 25.65 31.53
CA ILE A 1089 30.66 24.75 31.62
C ILE A 1089 29.75 24.94 30.41
N ILE A 1090 29.37 23.84 29.77
CA ILE A 1090 28.41 23.84 28.67
C ILE A 1090 26.98 23.75 29.20
N ASN A 1091 26.13 24.69 28.75
CA ASN A 1091 24.70 24.73 29.08
C ASN A 1091 24.37 24.57 30.57
N GLY A 1092 25.15 25.19 31.47
CA GLY A 1092 24.98 25.03 32.92
C GLY A 1092 23.64 25.52 33.49
N PHE A 1093 22.89 26.35 32.75
CA PHE A 1093 21.50 26.70 33.09
C PHE A 1093 20.57 25.49 33.06
N TYR A 1094 20.92 24.44 32.31
CA TYR A 1094 20.05 23.30 32.07
C TYR A 1094 19.72 22.54 33.36
N MET A 1095 20.64 22.48 34.33
CA MET A 1095 20.41 21.78 35.60
C MET A 1095 19.34 22.47 36.46
N GLY A 1096 19.42 23.81 36.58
CA GLY A 1096 18.39 24.58 37.27
C GLY A 1096 17.05 24.61 36.52
N MET A 1097 17.09 24.49 35.19
CA MET A 1097 15.88 24.31 34.37
C MET A 1097 15.26 22.94 34.62
N ARG A 1098 16.06 21.86 34.59
CA ARG A 1098 15.66 20.47 34.83
C ARG A 1098 15.06 20.28 36.22
N ALA A 1099 15.71 20.79 37.27
CA ALA A 1099 15.25 20.64 38.66
C ALA A 1099 13.84 21.22 38.93
N LYS A 1100 13.38 22.19 38.12
CA LYS A 1100 12.00 22.71 38.18
C LYS A 1100 10.95 21.70 37.69
N PHE A 1101 11.40 20.62 37.04
CA PHE A 1101 10.56 19.55 36.50
C PHE A 1101 10.63 18.27 37.31
N THR A 1102 11.59 18.13 38.22
CA THR A 1102 11.98 16.81 38.76
C THR A 1102 12.07 16.71 40.29
N ALA A 1103 11.44 17.63 41.05
CA ALA A 1103 11.60 17.71 42.51
C ALA A 1103 10.63 16.79 43.28
N PRO A 1104 11.06 15.99 44.29
CA PRO A 1104 10.19 15.05 45.02
C PRO A 1104 9.30 15.72 46.08
N GLY A 1105 8.01 15.35 46.20
CA GLY A 1105 7.24 15.67 47.43
C GLY A 1105 5.73 15.88 47.42
N THR A 1106 4.95 15.51 46.39
CA THR A 1106 3.49 15.72 46.41
C THR A 1106 2.77 14.56 45.73
N ALA A 1107 1.87 13.92 46.46
CA ALA A 1107 1.05 12.80 46.01
C ALA A 1107 -0.41 13.10 46.37
N ILE A 1108 -1.37 12.73 45.51
CA ILE A 1108 -2.71 12.13 45.82
C ILE A 1108 -3.16 11.39 44.54
N GLN A 1109 -3.18 10.05 44.49
CA GLN A 1109 -4.23 9.08 44.90
C GLN A 1109 -5.44 8.98 43.93
N TYR A 1110 -5.46 7.83 43.26
CA TYR A 1110 -6.37 7.27 42.24
C TYR A 1110 -7.89 7.48 42.42
N LEU A 1111 -8.59 7.52 41.28
CA LEU A 1111 -9.56 6.46 40.93
C LEU A 1111 -9.08 5.72 39.68
#